data_AF-A0A0J1L5L6-F1
#
_entry.id   AF-A0A0J1L5L6-F1
#
_cell.length_a   1.000
_cell.length_b   1.000
_cell.length_c   1.000
_cell.angle_alpha   90.00
_cell.angle_beta   90.00
_cell.angle_gamma   90.00
#
_symmetry.space_group_name_H-M   'P 1'
#
loop_
_entity.id
_entity.type
_entity.pdbx_description
1 polymer ?
#
loop_
_entity_poly.entity_id
_entity_poly.type
_entity_poly.pdbx_seq_one_letter_code
_entity_poly.pdbx_strand_id
1 'polypeptide(L)'
;MGKSLIQQQIVTRDGKGLFLSGDESDTIAVSPNVEESFIKKYLIPISTYHMPSELKKSSDKEIENYPPQFTLMQPETGELVIGKSSFAPAESPKRKNQLFVHNYIIPPSRKEEWIHKPSQIFHIEHFYSLEDIENLGEELEEIEHVSYTKENIFTKKQELFYVLQLDEKKFKELLFACITAVAEKKRVYISFQAPSHQQHKYAMWLLELLFIYMPYETRRLFGASTFHNEPEMLENIHVMFVEQGSIRLRNRAVENQFTFDLSQDKRNVLSFKEEEHDYLHFAFEALETATELDEFFVYCERALKGLDKQKKLAIQTYNDLFLLFYMEKLDYYFYDNDKVATLKMLYTFLQKNHREKLELVHIFKQVLYREERMKDASIVPDYLRFVLEIQKVVEHVDVVEFIVKTIAYYEGEDICQSLWEILEKYPETYQQVLSYMSDIFSYTEIIEDYLKHEFSFQHSLTKVLINIKNLLHVNSSFEHNATFLKTTKNRLVYEVKKSSHPMAIVFEIIVYFQRFIQFESYKRLVLPDVKAQILVQLQLEKVELADVKQFGEIFLQDKEERSFEIKGWEKEKFEVLELLYTYFYLSQEQTQNVFRMASEPIKAKATDLAQEITKDNGLFKPYERFLLLFPGGMEGVEHRQVFSYIAIYGSEDEMLDYIEWSLKKFGTSPRFNYALKDYLITDRNSIWKKKERKRELASIRSQSLKKLLKEVREQTANPGVKFFRKYGILIIVLIILGVIGYFYVN
;
A
#
# COMPACT_ATOMS: atom_id res chain seq x y z
N MET A 1 48.77 3.89 -1.06
CA MET A 1 48.65 2.46 -0.72
C MET A 1 49.48 1.71 -1.74
N GLY A 2 50.50 0.95 -1.30
CA GLY A 2 51.34 0.18 -2.22
C GLY A 2 50.48 -0.80 -3.02
N LYS A 3 50.75 -0.97 -4.32
CA LYS A 3 50.09 -1.98 -5.14
C LYS A 3 50.31 -3.35 -4.50
N SER A 4 49.26 -4.10 -4.22
CA SER A 4 49.37 -5.49 -3.76
C SER A 4 49.97 -6.32 -4.90
N LEU A 5 51.11 -6.94 -4.66
CA LEU A 5 51.80 -7.79 -5.65
C LEU A 5 51.16 -9.18 -5.72
N ILE A 6 51.42 -9.91 -6.79
CA ILE A 6 51.00 -11.30 -6.97
C ILE A 6 52.01 -12.18 -6.24
N GLN A 7 51.51 -13.06 -5.39
CA GLN A 7 52.31 -13.97 -4.60
C GLN A 7 52.42 -15.32 -5.29
N GLN A 8 53.40 -16.12 -4.86
CA GLN A 8 53.69 -17.41 -5.47
C GLN A 8 53.94 -18.49 -4.41
N GLN A 9 53.66 -19.73 -4.78
CA GLN A 9 54.04 -20.91 -4.00
C GLN A 9 54.50 -22.02 -4.95
N ILE A 10 55.59 -22.68 -4.60
CA ILE A 10 56.08 -23.88 -5.26
C ILE A 10 56.15 -25.02 -4.25
N VAL A 11 55.56 -26.15 -4.64
CA VAL A 11 55.52 -27.39 -3.85
C VAL A 11 56.12 -28.51 -4.67
N THR A 12 56.93 -29.36 -4.05
CA THR A 12 57.25 -30.66 -4.64
C THR A 12 56.94 -31.79 -3.66
N ARG A 13 56.69 -32.98 -4.21
CA ARG A 13 56.49 -34.21 -3.42
C ARG A 13 57.32 -35.35 -3.97
N ASP A 14 58.08 -35.97 -3.08
CA ASP A 14 58.92 -37.17 -3.31
C ASP A 14 58.27 -38.41 -2.65
N GLY A 15 57.22 -38.96 -3.25
CA GLY A 15 56.41 -40.04 -2.66
C GLY A 15 56.71 -41.46 -3.19
N LYS A 16 56.71 -42.46 -2.30
CA LYS A 16 56.55 -43.90 -2.66
C LYS A 16 55.04 -44.21 -2.77
N GLY A 17 54.53 -44.57 -3.96
CA GLY A 17 53.21 -45.20 -4.10
C GLY A 17 52.28 -44.64 -5.19
N LEU A 18 51.15 -45.33 -5.41
CA LEU A 18 50.19 -45.14 -6.51
C LEU A 18 49.27 -43.90 -6.38
N PHE A 19 49.35 -43.16 -5.27
CA PHE A 19 48.59 -41.93 -4.97
C PHE A 19 49.46 -40.99 -4.11
N LEU A 20 49.52 -39.69 -4.45
CA LEU A 20 50.35 -38.68 -3.76
C LEU A 20 49.54 -37.86 -2.74
N SER A 21 48.69 -38.48 -1.93
CA SER A 21 47.72 -37.81 -1.03
C SER A 21 47.99 -38.00 0.49
N GLY A 22 49.26 -38.18 0.89
CA GLY A 22 49.67 -38.28 2.31
C GLY A 22 50.49 -37.07 2.82
N ASP A 23 50.39 -36.79 4.12
CA ASP A 23 50.72 -35.58 4.91
C ASP A 23 52.15 -34.97 4.86
N GLU A 24 53.04 -35.36 3.95
CA GLU A 24 54.38 -34.75 3.82
C GLU A 24 54.48 -33.99 2.49
N SER A 25 53.97 -32.75 2.46
CA SER A 25 54.22 -31.80 1.37
C SER A 25 55.24 -30.76 1.81
N ASP A 26 56.43 -30.80 1.21
CA ASP A 26 57.46 -29.79 1.44
C ASP A 26 57.21 -28.63 0.48
N THR A 27 56.68 -27.51 1.01
CA THR A 27 56.72 -26.24 0.27
C THR A 27 58.19 -25.84 0.18
N ILE A 28 58.73 -25.76 -1.03
CA ILE A 28 60.16 -25.50 -1.25
C ILE A 28 60.44 -24.03 -1.43
N ALA A 29 59.47 -23.29 -1.99
CA ALA A 29 59.58 -21.85 -2.12
C ALA A 29 58.22 -21.19 -2.01
N VAL A 30 58.15 -20.07 -1.31
CA VAL A 30 56.91 -19.29 -1.15
C VAL A 30 57.23 -17.81 -1.05
N SER A 31 56.32 -16.97 -1.52
CA SER A 31 56.44 -15.53 -1.29
C SER A 31 56.24 -15.17 0.19
N PRO A 32 56.95 -14.16 0.71
CA PRO A 32 57.04 -13.89 2.15
C PRO A 32 55.72 -13.52 2.83
N ASN A 33 54.75 -12.95 2.09
CA ASN A 33 53.47 -12.53 2.66
C ASN A 33 52.33 -13.55 2.47
N VAL A 34 52.63 -14.79 2.07
CA VAL A 34 51.61 -15.86 2.01
C VAL A 34 51.46 -16.49 3.41
N GLU A 35 50.26 -16.42 3.98
CA GLU A 35 50.00 -16.98 5.30
C GLU A 35 50.03 -18.52 5.30
N GLU A 36 50.65 -19.12 6.31
CA GLU A 36 50.73 -20.58 6.47
C GLU A 36 49.33 -21.25 6.59
N SER A 37 48.38 -20.56 7.22
CA SER A 37 46.97 -20.97 7.32
C SER A 37 46.30 -21.08 5.95
N PHE A 38 46.58 -20.13 5.05
CA PHE A 38 46.07 -20.10 3.69
C PHE A 38 46.64 -21.26 2.87
N ILE A 39 47.94 -21.51 2.99
CA ILE A 39 48.62 -22.66 2.36
C ILE A 39 47.95 -23.97 2.78
N LYS A 40 47.83 -24.21 4.09
CA LYS A 40 47.28 -25.46 4.63
C LYS A 40 45.82 -25.68 4.22
N LYS A 41 45.02 -24.61 4.22
CA LYS A 41 43.59 -24.72 3.94
C LYS A 41 43.26 -24.82 2.46
N TYR A 42 43.90 -24.03 1.60
CA TYR A 42 43.49 -23.92 0.19
C TYR A 42 44.50 -24.46 -0.80
N LEU A 43 45.80 -24.28 -0.58
CA LEU A 43 46.82 -24.65 -1.57
C LEU A 43 47.24 -26.13 -1.48
N ILE A 44 47.41 -26.68 -0.27
CA ILE A 44 47.76 -28.10 -0.08
C ILE A 44 46.73 -29.05 -0.70
N PRO A 45 45.40 -28.86 -0.52
CA PRO A 45 44.39 -29.76 -1.09
C PRO A 45 44.41 -29.83 -2.62
N ILE A 46 44.84 -28.77 -3.31
CA ILE A 46 44.96 -28.72 -4.78
C ILE A 46 46.37 -29.00 -5.30
N SER A 47 47.36 -29.12 -4.40
CA SER A 47 48.74 -29.47 -4.75
C SER A 47 48.87 -30.98 -4.92
N THR A 48 48.07 -31.55 -5.82
CA THR A 48 48.03 -32.96 -6.14
C THR A 48 48.18 -33.17 -7.64
N TYR A 49 48.48 -34.42 -8.02
CA TYR A 49 48.45 -34.85 -9.41
C TYR A 49 48.00 -36.31 -9.48
N HIS A 50 47.03 -36.57 -10.34
CA HIS A 50 46.51 -37.90 -10.59
C HIS A 50 47.12 -38.42 -11.89
N MET A 51 47.78 -39.58 -11.85
CA MET A 51 48.34 -40.19 -13.07
C MET A 51 47.22 -40.78 -13.93
N PRO A 52 47.19 -40.52 -15.25
CA PRO A 52 46.26 -41.19 -16.16
C PRO A 52 46.39 -42.72 -16.09
N SER A 53 45.26 -43.44 -16.05
CA SER A 53 45.26 -44.90 -15.88
C SER A 53 45.92 -45.62 -17.05
N GLU A 54 45.83 -45.06 -18.27
CA GLU A 54 46.50 -45.59 -19.46
C GLU A 54 48.02 -45.59 -19.31
N LEU A 55 48.61 -44.44 -18.94
CA LEU A 55 50.06 -44.29 -18.71
C LEU A 55 50.55 -45.11 -17.52
N LYS A 56 49.71 -45.26 -16.50
CA LYS A 56 49.98 -46.09 -15.33
C LYS A 56 50.04 -47.59 -15.69
N LYS A 57 49.21 -48.04 -16.63
CA LYS A 57 49.20 -49.43 -17.12
C LYS A 57 50.34 -49.70 -18.09
N SER A 58 50.68 -48.76 -18.97
CA SER A 58 51.79 -48.90 -19.92
C SER A 58 53.16 -48.72 -19.27
N SER A 59 53.23 -48.21 -18.03
CA SER A 59 54.48 -47.85 -17.35
C SER A 59 55.32 -46.88 -18.19
N ASP A 60 54.65 -45.89 -18.79
CA ASP A 60 55.31 -44.86 -19.59
C ASP A 60 56.33 -44.08 -18.74
N LYS A 61 57.44 -43.72 -19.36
CA LYS A 61 58.53 -42.98 -18.72
C LYS A 61 58.78 -41.62 -19.36
N GLU A 62 58.15 -41.33 -20.50
CA GLU A 62 58.29 -40.05 -21.18
C GLU A 62 57.44 -39.00 -20.47
N ILE A 63 58.10 -37.96 -19.93
CA ILE A 63 57.45 -36.88 -19.16
C ILE A 63 56.40 -36.16 -20.03
N GLU A 64 56.69 -35.93 -21.30
CA GLU A 64 55.80 -35.24 -22.25
C GLU A 64 54.44 -35.92 -22.45
N ASN A 65 54.34 -37.23 -22.17
CA ASN A 65 53.09 -37.98 -22.29
C ASN A 65 52.12 -37.70 -21.12
N TYR A 66 52.63 -37.19 -19.99
CA TYR A 66 51.84 -36.83 -18.81
C TYR A 66 51.28 -35.40 -18.94
N PRO A 67 49.96 -35.22 -19.10
CA PRO A 67 49.38 -33.90 -19.26
C PRO A 67 49.52 -33.08 -17.97
N PRO A 68 49.95 -31.81 -18.03
CA PRO A 68 49.92 -30.97 -16.85
C PRO A 68 48.47 -30.75 -16.37
N GLN A 69 48.28 -30.68 -15.06
CA GLN A 69 47.00 -30.37 -14.45
C GLN A 69 46.97 -28.88 -14.11
N PHE A 70 46.07 -28.14 -14.74
CA PHE A 70 45.80 -26.75 -14.39
C PHE A 70 44.66 -26.69 -13.38
N THR A 71 44.79 -25.79 -12.41
CA THR A 71 43.80 -25.54 -11.37
C THR A 71 43.49 -24.05 -11.29
N LEU A 72 42.20 -23.72 -11.26
CA LEU A 72 41.66 -22.39 -11.01
C LEU A 72 40.79 -22.46 -9.76
N MET A 73 41.09 -21.66 -8.74
CA MET A 73 40.33 -21.65 -7.49
C MET A 73 40.10 -20.22 -7.01
N GLN A 74 38.92 -19.97 -6.43
CA GLN A 74 38.58 -18.70 -5.79
C GLN A 74 38.07 -18.93 -4.37
N PRO A 75 38.96 -18.86 -3.37
CA PRO A 75 38.59 -19.01 -1.97
C PRO A 75 37.64 -17.92 -1.46
N GLU A 76 36.98 -18.18 -0.34
CA GLU A 76 36.11 -17.19 0.32
C GLU A 76 36.86 -15.97 0.86
N THR A 77 38.17 -16.06 1.01
CA THR A 77 39.07 -14.94 1.39
C THR A 77 39.22 -13.91 0.25
N GLY A 78 38.85 -14.29 -0.98
CA GLY A 78 38.64 -13.37 -2.10
C GLY A 78 39.76 -13.36 -3.15
N GLU A 79 40.87 -14.07 -2.91
CA GLU A 79 41.97 -14.27 -3.84
C GLU A 79 41.53 -15.06 -5.08
N LEU A 80 42.33 -14.97 -6.13
CA LEU A 80 42.26 -15.85 -7.29
C LEU A 80 43.55 -16.67 -7.34
N VAL A 81 43.43 -17.99 -7.28
CA VAL A 81 44.56 -18.93 -7.32
C VAL A 81 44.59 -19.61 -8.68
N ILE A 82 45.74 -19.57 -9.34
CA ILE A 82 45.99 -20.22 -10.63
C ILE A 82 47.20 -21.13 -10.48
N GLY A 83 46.99 -22.43 -10.59
CA GLY A 83 47.99 -23.45 -10.35
C GLY A 83 48.27 -24.31 -11.57
N LYS A 84 49.50 -24.82 -11.66
CA LYS A 84 49.89 -25.85 -12.61
C LYS A 84 50.69 -26.94 -11.90
N SER A 85 50.18 -28.17 -11.96
CA SER A 85 50.85 -29.38 -11.48
C SER A 85 51.45 -30.14 -12.65
N SER A 86 52.72 -30.54 -12.51
CA SER A 86 53.47 -31.36 -13.46
C SER A 86 53.99 -32.61 -12.76
N PHE A 87 54.17 -33.68 -13.53
CA PHE A 87 54.57 -34.98 -13.00
C PHE A 87 55.71 -35.58 -13.81
N ALA A 88 56.73 -36.11 -13.12
CA ALA A 88 57.77 -36.93 -13.71
C ALA A 88 57.77 -38.35 -13.13
N PRO A 89 57.66 -39.39 -13.98
CA PRO A 89 57.76 -40.77 -13.54
C PRO A 89 59.21 -41.11 -13.13
N ALA A 90 59.34 -42.07 -12.20
CA ALA A 90 60.65 -42.57 -11.79
C ALA A 90 61.40 -43.24 -12.95
N GLU A 91 62.58 -42.71 -13.31
CA GLU A 91 63.42 -43.29 -14.37
C GLU A 91 63.95 -44.69 -14.04
N SER A 92 64.17 -44.97 -12.74
CA SER A 92 64.64 -46.25 -12.22
C SER A 92 63.91 -46.65 -10.94
N PRO A 93 63.88 -47.94 -10.57
CA PRO A 93 63.22 -48.41 -9.33
C PRO A 93 63.79 -47.80 -8.03
N LYS A 94 64.96 -47.14 -8.11
CA LYS A 94 65.63 -46.45 -6.99
C LYS A 94 65.30 -44.96 -6.91
N ARG A 95 64.80 -44.34 -8.01
CA ARG A 95 64.32 -42.95 -8.04
C ARG A 95 62.83 -42.92 -7.70
N LYS A 96 62.36 -41.81 -7.14
CA LYS A 96 60.95 -41.63 -6.78
C LYS A 96 60.22 -40.90 -7.92
N ASN A 97 58.90 -41.06 -7.97
CA ASN A 97 58.07 -40.20 -8.80
C ASN A 97 58.10 -38.78 -8.20
N GLN A 98 58.11 -37.77 -9.05
CA GLN A 98 58.16 -36.37 -8.64
C GLN A 98 56.90 -35.65 -9.08
N LEU A 99 56.30 -34.94 -8.14
CA LEU A 99 55.25 -33.95 -8.40
C LEU A 99 55.83 -32.56 -8.18
N PHE A 100 55.53 -31.66 -9.10
CA PHE A 100 55.85 -30.25 -9.00
C PHE A 100 54.59 -29.42 -9.19
N VAL A 101 54.34 -28.47 -8.30
CA VAL A 101 53.17 -27.58 -8.38
C VAL A 101 53.65 -26.15 -8.21
N HIS A 102 53.23 -25.27 -9.13
CA HIS A 102 53.41 -23.83 -9.03
C HIS A 102 52.05 -23.14 -8.99
N ASN A 103 51.83 -22.33 -7.97
CA ASN A 103 50.62 -21.55 -7.77
C ASN A 103 50.92 -20.06 -7.81
N TYR A 104 50.17 -19.31 -8.62
CA TYR A 104 50.02 -17.87 -8.51
C TYR A 104 48.83 -17.54 -7.62
N ILE A 105 49.02 -16.57 -6.72
CA ILE A 105 48.01 -16.10 -5.77
C ILE A 105 47.78 -14.61 -6.06
N ILE A 106 46.71 -14.32 -6.78
CA ILE A 106 46.31 -12.96 -7.17
C ILE A 106 45.49 -12.37 -6.02
N PRO A 107 45.90 -11.21 -5.46
CA PRO A 107 45.22 -10.62 -4.32
C PRO A 107 43.81 -10.13 -4.67
N PRO A 108 42.88 -10.06 -3.69
CA PRO A 108 41.48 -9.69 -3.95
C PRO A 108 41.33 -8.32 -4.63
N SER A 109 42.24 -7.38 -4.32
CA SER A 109 42.28 -6.03 -4.88
C SER A 109 42.56 -5.98 -6.39
N ARG A 110 43.11 -7.06 -6.97
CA ARG A 110 43.46 -7.16 -8.39
C ARG A 110 42.61 -8.15 -9.16
N LYS A 111 41.81 -8.98 -8.47
CA LYS A 111 41.03 -10.05 -9.08
C LYS A 111 40.16 -9.60 -10.26
N GLU A 112 39.50 -8.45 -10.14
CA GLU A 112 38.59 -7.95 -11.18
C GLU A 112 39.28 -7.76 -12.54
N GLU A 113 40.56 -7.38 -12.56
CA GLU A 113 41.34 -7.27 -13.81
C GLU A 113 41.34 -8.59 -14.59
N TRP A 114 41.49 -9.71 -13.87
CA TRP A 114 41.60 -11.06 -14.40
C TRP A 114 40.23 -11.64 -14.78
N ILE A 115 39.18 -11.29 -14.04
CA ILE A 115 37.80 -11.68 -14.35
C ILE A 115 37.35 -11.11 -15.71
N HIS A 116 37.75 -9.88 -16.02
CA HIS A 116 37.46 -9.21 -17.29
C HIS A 116 38.38 -9.62 -18.44
N LYS A 117 39.53 -10.24 -18.17
CA LYS A 117 40.51 -10.63 -19.20
C LYS A 117 40.88 -12.11 -19.08
N PRO A 118 40.05 -13.02 -19.63
CA PRO A 118 40.27 -14.47 -19.55
C PRO A 118 41.66 -14.91 -20.02
N SER A 119 42.24 -14.22 -20.99
CA SER A 119 43.60 -14.52 -21.49
C SER A 119 44.68 -14.45 -20.40
N GLN A 120 44.51 -13.61 -19.38
CA GLN A 120 45.46 -13.55 -18.25
C GLN A 120 45.44 -14.85 -17.44
N ILE A 121 44.32 -15.58 -17.43
CA ILE A 121 44.15 -16.83 -16.69
C ILE A 121 44.62 -18.02 -17.52
N PHE A 122 44.17 -18.12 -18.77
CA PHE A 122 44.32 -19.35 -19.57
C PHE A 122 45.56 -19.39 -20.46
N HIS A 123 46.21 -18.24 -20.72
CA HIS A 123 47.37 -18.13 -21.62
C HIS A 123 48.66 -17.70 -20.91
N ILE A 124 48.81 -18.05 -19.64
CA ILE A 124 50.04 -17.77 -18.88
C ILE A 124 51.23 -18.45 -19.57
N GLU A 125 52.25 -17.65 -19.91
CA GLU A 125 53.41 -18.09 -20.70
C GLU A 125 54.33 -19.01 -19.90
N HIS A 126 54.53 -18.68 -18.63
CA HIS A 126 55.55 -19.32 -17.82
C HIS A 126 54.96 -19.76 -16.48
N PHE A 127 55.08 -21.06 -16.22
CA PHE A 127 55.04 -21.63 -14.90
C PHE A 127 56.40 -22.27 -14.66
N TYR A 128 56.89 -22.21 -13.43
CA TYR A 128 58.06 -22.99 -13.06
C TYR A 128 57.76 -24.48 -13.26
N SER A 129 58.81 -25.24 -13.53
CA SER A 129 58.78 -26.66 -13.82
C SER A 129 59.85 -27.41 -13.03
N LEU A 130 59.89 -28.73 -13.19
CA LEU A 130 60.88 -29.59 -12.54
C LEU A 130 62.33 -29.20 -12.89
N GLU A 131 62.56 -28.63 -14.07
CA GLU A 131 63.90 -28.21 -14.53
C GLU A 131 64.41 -26.96 -13.79
N ASP A 132 63.51 -26.18 -13.20
CA ASP A 132 63.84 -24.91 -12.55
C ASP A 132 64.26 -25.09 -11.09
N ILE A 133 64.07 -26.29 -10.51
CA ILE A 133 64.33 -26.59 -9.08
C ILE A 133 65.73 -26.21 -8.64
N GLU A 134 66.76 -26.51 -9.45
CA GLU A 134 68.15 -26.27 -9.08
C GLU A 134 68.50 -24.77 -8.94
N ASN A 135 67.71 -23.91 -9.56
CA ASN A 135 67.91 -22.46 -9.58
C ASN A 135 66.94 -21.70 -8.66
N LEU A 136 66.06 -22.41 -7.95
CA LEU A 136 65.05 -21.82 -7.07
C LEU A 136 65.62 -21.55 -5.67
N GLY A 137 65.44 -20.32 -5.18
CA GLY A 137 65.68 -19.98 -3.77
C GLY A 137 64.50 -20.38 -2.86
N GLU A 138 64.71 -20.38 -1.54
CA GLU A 138 63.67 -20.70 -0.54
C GLU A 138 62.54 -19.64 -0.48
N GLU A 139 62.81 -18.42 -0.93
CA GLU A 139 61.83 -17.32 -1.00
C GLU A 139 61.58 -16.91 -2.46
N LEU A 140 60.30 -16.81 -2.84
CA LEU A 140 59.90 -16.34 -4.18
C LEU A 140 59.58 -14.85 -4.16
N GLU A 141 60.09 -14.13 -5.16
CA GLU A 141 59.71 -12.72 -5.36
C GLU A 141 58.21 -12.59 -5.61
N GLU A 142 57.62 -11.55 -5.03
CA GLU A 142 56.27 -11.11 -5.39
C GLU A 142 56.33 -10.30 -6.68
N ILE A 143 55.47 -10.62 -7.64
CA ILE A 143 55.55 -10.06 -8.99
C ILE A 143 54.42 -9.07 -9.27
N GLU A 144 54.71 -8.03 -10.05
CA GLU A 144 53.68 -7.09 -10.47
C GLU A 144 52.82 -7.66 -11.62
N HIS A 145 53.42 -8.41 -12.54
CA HIS A 145 52.76 -8.92 -13.73
C HIS A 145 53.15 -10.38 -14.00
N VAL A 146 52.17 -11.20 -14.37
CA VAL A 146 52.39 -12.53 -14.95
C VAL A 146 52.35 -12.39 -16.47
N SER A 147 53.36 -12.90 -17.16
CA SER A 147 53.40 -12.89 -18.63
C SER A 147 52.37 -13.84 -19.22
N TYR A 148 51.66 -13.40 -20.25
CA TYR A 148 50.64 -14.19 -20.93
C TYR A 148 50.59 -13.85 -22.43
N THR A 149 50.28 -14.84 -23.25
CA THR A 149 50.06 -14.63 -24.69
C THR A 149 48.65 -14.14 -24.97
N LYS A 150 48.50 -13.34 -26.03
CA LYS A 150 47.20 -12.96 -26.57
C LYS A 150 46.84 -13.88 -27.72
N GLU A 151 46.45 -15.10 -27.40
CA GLU A 151 45.89 -16.01 -28.39
C GLU A 151 44.38 -15.77 -28.54
N ASN A 152 43.90 -15.86 -29.78
CA ASN A 152 42.48 -15.80 -30.07
C ASN A 152 41.89 -17.22 -30.06
N ILE A 153 41.20 -17.57 -28.97
CA ILE A 153 40.58 -18.89 -28.79
C ILE A 153 39.53 -19.23 -29.85
N PHE A 154 38.87 -18.25 -30.48
CA PHE A 154 37.88 -18.48 -31.53
C PHE A 154 38.49 -19.15 -32.76
N THR A 155 39.79 -18.94 -33.02
CA THR A 155 40.51 -19.64 -34.09
C THR A 155 40.62 -21.15 -33.86
N LYS A 156 40.46 -21.61 -32.62
CA LYS A 156 40.54 -23.02 -32.20
C LYS A 156 39.16 -23.68 -32.10
N LYS A 157 38.07 -22.91 -32.23
CA LYS A 157 36.68 -23.39 -32.05
C LYS A 157 36.38 -24.64 -32.88
N GLN A 158 36.67 -24.61 -34.18
CA GLN A 158 36.33 -25.71 -35.09
C GLN A 158 37.04 -27.01 -34.72
N GLU A 159 38.35 -26.94 -34.42
CA GLU A 159 39.14 -28.09 -33.97
C GLU A 159 38.60 -28.63 -32.64
N LEU A 160 38.35 -27.74 -31.68
CA LEU A 160 37.83 -28.11 -30.36
C LEU A 160 36.47 -28.81 -30.46
N PHE A 161 35.52 -28.23 -31.21
CA PHE A 161 34.18 -28.78 -31.35
C PHE A 161 34.21 -30.14 -32.04
N TYR A 162 35.07 -30.31 -33.04
CA TYR A 162 35.27 -31.59 -33.71
C TYR A 162 35.83 -32.65 -32.75
N VAL A 163 36.93 -32.35 -32.04
CA VAL A 163 37.60 -33.32 -31.15
C VAL A 163 36.72 -33.69 -29.95
N LEU A 164 36.07 -32.71 -29.34
CA LEU A 164 35.21 -32.91 -28.18
C LEU A 164 33.78 -33.35 -28.55
N GLN A 165 33.48 -33.50 -29.85
CA GLN A 165 32.16 -33.83 -30.37
C GLN A 165 31.05 -32.90 -29.84
N LEU A 166 31.35 -31.61 -29.76
CA LEU A 166 30.42 -30.58 -29.32
C LEU A 166 29.54 -30.13 -30.48
N ASP A 167 28.28 -29.89 -30.15
CA ASP A 167 27.30 -29.20 -30.98
C ASP A 167 26.72 -28.03 -30.18
N GLU A 168 25.81 -27.28 -30.80
CA GLU A 168 25.11 -26.16 -30.17
C GLU A 168 24.45 -26.56 -28.83
N LYS A 169 23.72 -27.67 -28.84
CA LYS A 169 22.99 -28.14 -27.66
C LYS A 169 23.94 -28.50 -26.52
N LYS A 170 25.01 -29.26 -26.79
CA LYS A 170 26.02 -29.65 -25.80
C LYS A 170 26.73 -28.43 -25.22
N PHE A 171 27.07 -27.44 -26.06
CA PHE A 171 27.70 -26.22 -25.59
C PHE A 171 26.78 -25.44 -24.65
N LYS A 172 25.51 -25.23 -25.02
CA LYS A 172 24.52 -24.55 -24.17
C LYS A 172 24.31 -25.27 -22.85
N GLU A 173 24.19 -26.60 -22.87
CA GLU A 173 24.05 -27.41 -21.66
C GLU A 173 25.29 -27.32 -20.74
N LEU A 174 26.49 -27.33 -21.32
CA LEU A 174 27.74 -27.14 -20.56
C LEU A 174 27.79 -25.76 -19.91
N LEU A 175 27.46 -24.71 -20.66
CA LEU A 175 27.43 -23.34 -20.15
C LEU A 175 26.38 -23.19 -19.04
N PHE A 176 25.17 -23.71 -19.25
CA PHE A 176 24.12 -23.80 -18.24
C PHE A 176 24.61 -24.49 -16.97
N ALA A 177 25.25 -25.66 -17.12
CA ALA A 177 25.74 -26.44 -16.00
C ALA A 177 26.83 -25.70 -15.22
N CYS A 178 27.73 -24.99 -15.91
CA CYS A 178 28.80 -24.20 -15.26
C CYS A 178 28.22 -23.06 -14.43
N ILE A 179 27.28 -22.29 -15.00
CA ILE A 179 26.62 -21.17 -14.29
C ILE A 179 25.83 -21.70 -13.08
N THR A 180 25.02 -22.74 -13.30
CA THR A 180 24.17 -23.33 -12.26
C THR A 180 24.99 -24.01 -11.17
N ALA A 181 26.13 -24.62 -11.52
CA ALA A 181 27.02 -25.25 -10.55
C ALA A 181 27.57 -24.26 -9.54
N VAL A 182 27.94 -23.05 -9.98
CA VAL A 182 28.35 -21.96 -9.09
C VAL A 182 27.20 -21.49 -8.21
N ALA A 183 26.01 -21.30 -8.79
CA ALA A 183 24.83 -20.83 -8.06
C ALA A 183 24.35 -21.81 -6.98
N GLU A 184 24.34 -23.11 -7.29
CA GLU A 184 23.79 -24.18 -6.44
C GLU A 184 24.85 -24.97 -5.68
N LYS A 185 26.13 -24.57 -5.75
CA LYS A 185 27.28 -25.29 -5.17
C LYS A 185 27.38 -26.75 -5.65
N LYS A 186 27.03 -26.99 -6.92
CA LYS A 186 27.18 -28.30 -7.58
C LYS A 186 28.55 -28.42 -8.27
N ARG A 187 28.77 -29.56 -8.89
CA ARG A 187 29.94 -29.92 -9.69
C ARG A 187 29.53 -30.30 -11.11
N VAL A 188 30.42 -30.03 -12.05
CA VAL A 188 30.32 -30.46 -13.45
C VAL A 188 31.52 -31.34 -13.75
N TYR A 189 31.26 -32.61 -14.01
CA TYR A 189 32.31 -33.56 -14.42
C TYR A 189 32.26 -33.76 -15.92
N ILE A 190 33.40 -33.55 -16.59
CA ILE A 190 33.51 -33.64 -18.05
C ILE A 190 34.53 -34.72 -18.40
N SER A 191 34.14 -35.71 -19.20
CA SER A 191 35.06 -36.66 -19.81
C SER A 191 34.95 -36.60 -21.33
N PHE A 192 36.10 -36.72 -22.00
CA PHE A 192 36.19 -36.74 -23.45
C PHE A 192 37.34 -37.64 -23.90
N GLN A 193 37.37 -37.96 -25.19
CA GLN A 193 38.40 -38.82 -25.77
C GLN A 193 39.46 -37.99 -26.50
N ALA A 194 40.67 -37.97 -25.96
CA ALA A 194 41.85 -37.41 -26.61
C ALA A 194 43.12 -38.13 -26.09
N PRO A 195 44.23 -38.15 -26.86
CA PRO A 195 45.51 -38.65 -26.38
C PRO A 195 45.93 -37.94 -25.08
N SER A 196 46.56 -38.65 -24.13
CA SER A 196 46.89 -38.11 -22.80
C SER A 196 47.62 -36.77 -22.87
N HIS A 197 48.64 -36.62 -23.73
CA HIS A 197 49.40 -35.37 -23.90
C HIS A 197 48.55 -34.18 -24.42
N GLN A 198 47.38 -34.42 -25.03
CA GLN A 198 46.49 -33.36 -25.55
C GLN A 198 45.31 -33.04 -24.63
N GLN A 199 45.10 -33.82 -23.56
CA GLN A 199 43.95 -33.63 -22.67
C GLN A 199 43.96 -32.24 -22.01
N HIS A 200 45.12 -31.80 -21.52
CA HIS A 200 45.29 -30.46 -20.96
C HIS A 200 44.91 -29.37 -21.97
N LYS A 201 45.41 -29.46 -23.21
CA LYS A 201 45.16 -28.50 -24.29
C LYS A 201 43.66 -28.31 -24.54
N TYR A 202 42.91 -29.40 -24.80
CA TYR A 202 41.49 -29.29 -25.11
C TYR A 202 40.64 -28.91 -23.89
N ALA A 203 41.03 -29.35 -22.69
CA ALA A 203 40.36 -28.93 -21.45
C ALA A 203 40.52 -27.42 -21.21
N MET A 204 41.73 -26.88 -21.39
CA MET A 204 42.00 -25.44 -21.29
C MET A 204 41.19 -24.63 -22.31
N TRP A 205 41.17 -25.07 -23.57
CA TRP A 205 40.41 -24.40 -24.63
C TRP A 205 38.90 -24.38 -24.34
N LEU A 206 38.33 -25.49 -23.85
CA LEU A 206 36.92 -25.53 -23.47
C LEU A 206 36.64 -24.64 -22.25
N LEU A 207 37.52 -24.66 -21.24
CA LEU A 207 37.37 -23.79 -20.06
C LEU A 207 37.40 -22.32 -20.43
N GLU A 208 38.32 -21.90 -21.29
CA GLU A 208 38.42 -20.52 -21.72
C GLU A 208 37.14 -20.07 -22.45
N LEU A 209 36.65 -20.87 -23.41
CA LEU A 209 35.39 -20.56 -24.12
C LEU A 209 34.21 -20.47 -23.16
N LEU A 210 34.05 -21.44 -22.25
CA LEU A 210 32.98 -21.40 -21.25
C LEU A 210 33.12 -20.15 -20.36
N PHE A 211 34.34 -19.79 -19.96
CA PHE A 211 34.60 -18.65 -19.11
C PHE A 211 34.27 -17.31 -19.79
N ILE A 212 34.60 -17.16 -21.08
CA ILE A 212 34.23 -15.98 -21.89
C ILE A 212 32.70 -15.78 -21.95
N TYR A 213 31.92 -16.86 -21.98
CA TYR A 213 30.46 -16.76 -22.04
C TYR A 213 29.78 -16.93 -20.67
N MET A 214 30.53 -16.93 -19.56
CA MET A 214 29.95 -16.86 -18.22
C MET A 214 29.82 -15.40 -17.76
N PRO A 215 28.73 -15.03 -17.05
CA PRO A 215 28.63 -13.70 -16.46
C PRO A 215 29.69 -13.41 -15.39
N TYR A 216 30.07 -12.14 -15.22
CA TYR A 216 31.13 -11.76 -14.27
C TYR A 216 30.88 -12.21 -12.83
N GLU A 217 29.63 -12.15 -12.33
CA GLU A 217 29.29 -12.64 -10.98
C GLU A 217 29.57 -14.14 -10.83
N THR A 218 29.31 -14.93 -11.87
CA THR A 218 29.66 -16.36 -11.91
C THR A 218 31.17 -16.54 -11.97
N ARG A 219 31.86 -15.78 -12.85
CA ARG A 219 33.32 -15.84 -13.01
C ARG A 219 34.05 -15.57 -11.70
N ARG A 220 33.55 -14.69 -10.82
CA ARG A 220 34.13 -14.35 -9.49
C ARG A 220 34.17 -15.49 -8.46
N LEU A 221 33.51 -16.60 -8.75
CA LEU A 221 33.42 -17.77 -7.88
C LEU A 221 33.78 -19.06 -8.62
N PHE A 222 33.86 -19.02 -9.94
CA PHE A 222 34.13 -20.17 -10.76
C PHE A 222 35.52 -20.76 -10.47
N GLY A 223 35.58 -22.09 -10.42
CA GLY A 223 36.84 -22.81 -10.26
C GLY A 223 36.84 -24.07 -11.09
N ALA A 224 38.00 -24.50 -11.54
CA ALA A 224 38.13 -25.60 -12.49
C ALA A 224 39.45 -26.38 -12.31
N SER A 225 39.45 -27.64 -12.75
CA SER A 225 40.67 -28.46 -12.87
C SER A 225 40.67 -29.25 -14.19
N THR A 226 41.78 -29.26 -14.93
CA THR A 226 41.86 -29.85 -16.29
C THR A 226 42.08 -31.35 -16.33
N PHE A 227 42.39 -32.00 -15.21
CA PHE A 227 42.54 -33.47 -15.20
C PHE A 227 42.45 -34.07 -13.78
N HIS A 228 41.63 -35.10 -13.64
CA HIS A 228 41.62 -36.05 -12.51
C HIS A 228 41.32 -37.47 -13.04
N ASN A 229 41.77 -38.49 -12.32
CA ASN A 229 41.48 -39.89 -12.68
C ASN A 229 40.02 -40.29 -12.38
N GLU A 230 39.39 -39.67 -11.38
CA GLU A 230 37.99 -39.90 -11.02
C GLU A 230 37.30 -38.65 -10.48
N PRO A 231 35.95 -38.60 -10.47
CA PRO A 231 35.19 -37.49 -9.90
C PRO A 231 35.45 -37.28 -8.40
N GLU A 232 35.87 -36.08 -8.01
CA GLU A 232 36.14 -35.69 -6.63
C GLU A 232 35.41 -34.38 -6.23
N MET A 233 35.01 -34.29 -4.96
CA MET A 233 34.42 -33.07 -4.39
C MET A 233 35.50 -32.20 -3.75
N LEU A 234 36.17 -31.38 -4.55
CA LEU A 234 37.09 -30.36 -4.05
C LEU A 234 36.34 -29.06 -3.75
N GLU A 235 36.64 -28.41 -2.63
CA GLU A 235 36.09 -27.09 -2.32
C GLU A 235 36.51 -26.07 -3.38
N ASN A 236 35.66 -25.10 -3.68
CA ASN A 236 35.93 -24.01 -4.65
C ASN A 236 36.26 -24.44 -6.10
N ILE A 237 36.25 -25.73 -6.43
CA ILE A 237 36.38 -26.26 -7.81
C ILE A 237 35.01 -26.71 -8.30
N HIS A 238 34.46 -26.06 -9.32
CA HIS A 238 33.12 -26.32 -9.85
C HIS A 238 33.14 -27.25 -11.06
N VAL A 239 34.14 -27.12 -11.93
CA VAL A 239 34.31 -27.94 -13.13
C VAL A 239 35.53 -28.83 -12.98
N MET A 240 35.40 -30.11 -13.30
CA MET A 240 36.50 -31.06 -13.23
C MET A 240 36.48 -31.94 -14.47
N PHE A 241 37.59 -31.95 -15.19
CA PHE A 241 37.81 -32.89 -16.26
C PHE A 241 38.32 -34.20 -15.68
N VAL A 242 37.69 -35.31 -16.06
CA VAL A 242 37.98 -36.63 -15.51
C VAL A 242 38.28 -37.63 -16.62
N GLU A 243 39.06 -38.66 -16.28
CA GLU A 243 39.42 -39.72 -17.21
C GLU A 243 38.18 -40.42 -17.80
N GLN A 244 38.25 -40.82 -19.06
CA GLN A 244 37.15 -41.49 -19.74
C GLN A 244 36.74 -42.79 -19.01
N GLY A 245 35.43 -42.98 -18.82
CA GLY A 245 34.89 -44.14 -18.12
C GLY A 245 34.98 -44.09 -16.59
N SER A 246 35.52 -43.00 -16.01
CA SER A 246 35.55 -42.80 -14.55
C SER A 246 34.20 -42.33 -13.97
N ILE A 247 33.35 -41.70 -14.79
CA ILE A 247 32.04 -41.20 -14.36
C ILE A 247 31.08 -42.39 -14.13
N ARG A 248 30.84 -42.71 -12.86
CA ARG A 248 29.89 -43.74 -12.43
C ARG A 248 28.68 -43.09 -11.76
N LEU A 249 27.51 -43.14 -12.39
CA LEU A 249 26.29 -42.45 -11.93
C LEU A 249 25.81 -42.87 -10.52
N ARG A 250 26.27 -44.01 -9.99
CA ARG A 250 25.97 -44.47 -8.62
C ARG A 250 27.00 -44.04 -7.57
N ASN A 251 28.03 -43.29 -7.96
CA ASN A 251 29.01 -42.73 -7.04
C ASN A 251 28.39 -41.51 -6.34
N ARG A 252 28.53 -41.43 -5.01
CA ARG A 252 28.08 -40.28 -4.20
C ARG A 252 28.68 -38.95 -4.68
N ALA A 253 29.91 -38.97 -5.21
CA ALA A 253 30.56 -37.78 -5.77
C ALA A 253 29.84 -37.22 -7.01
N VAL A 254 29.07 -38.06 -7.70
CA VAL A 254 28.42 -37.78 -8.99
C VAL A 254 26.90 -37.64 -8.85
N GLU A 255 26.31 -38.27 -7.82
CA GLU A 255 24.88 -38.21 -7.54
C GLU A 255 24.41 -36.75 -7.38
N ASN A 256 23.35 -36.38 -8.09
CA ASN A 256 22.80 -35.01 -8.16
C ASN A 256 23.79 -33.93 -8.65
N GLN A 257 24.85 -34.32 -9.36
CA GLN A 257 25.78 -33.42 -10.04
C GLN A 257 25.58 -33.46 -11.56
N PHE A 258 26.16 -32.48 -12.26
CA PHE A 258 26.15 -32.45 -13.72
C PHE A 258 27.26 -33.36 -14.26
N THR A 259 26.94 -34.16 -15.27
CA THR A 259 27.93 -35.02 -15.92
C THR A 259 27.83 -34.93 -17.43
N PHE A 260 29.00 -34.92 -18.07
CA PHE A 260 29.15 -34.86 -19.51
C PHE A 260 30.22 -35.86 -19.94
N ASP A 261 29.81 -37.06 -20.35
CA ASP A 261 30.67 -37.96 -21.10
C ASP A 261 30.47 -37.71 -22.59
N LEU A 262 31.27 -36.78 -23.11
CA LEU A 262 31.19 -36.30 -24.47
C LEU A 262 31.52 -37.39 -25.49
N SER A 263 32.39 -38.34 -25.13
CA SER A 263 32.80 -39.45 -25.99
C SER A 263 31.70 -40.50 -26.19
N GLN A 264 30.83 -40.68 -25.19
CA GLN A 264 29.73 -41.66 -25.24
C GLN A 264 28.35 -41.01 -25.44
N ASP A 265 28.32 -39.69 -25.63
CA ASP A 265 27.12 -38.86 -25.66
C ASP A 265 26.17 -39.12 -24.47
N LYS A 266 26.74 -39.41 -23.29
CA LYS A 266 25.99 -39.61 -22.05
C LYS A 266 26.10 -38.37 -21.19
N ARG A 267 24.96 -37.72 -20.94
CA ARG A 267 24.88 -36.49 -20.17
C ARG A 267 23.80 -36.58 -19.10
N ASN A 268 24.06 -36.02 -17.93
CA ASN A 268 23.07 -35.77 -16.89
C ASN A 268 22.98 -34.27 -16.67
N VAL A 269 22.10 -33.62 -17.43
CA VAL A 269 21.85 -32.18 -17.34
C VAL A 269 20.55 -31.98 -16.57
N LEU A 270 20.69 -31.71 -15.27
CA LEU A 270 19.55 -31.57 -14.37
C LEU A 270 18.69 -30.37 -14.79
N SER A 271 17.40 -30.61 -15.07
CA SER A 271 16.39 -29.57 -15.29
C SER A 271 16.66 -28.60 -16.45
N PHE A 272 17.42 -29.00 -17.47
CA PHE A 272 17.66 -28.15 -18.65
C PHE A 272 16.52 -28.25 -19.66
N LYS A 273 16.04 -27.09 -20.09
CA LYS A 273 15.07 -26.93 -21.18
C LYS A 273 15.50 -25.76 -22.05
N GLU A 274 15.83 -26.06 -23.30
CA GLU A 274 16.47 -25.10 -24.19
C GLU A 274 15.58 -23.89 -24.51
N GLU A 275 14.26 -24.10 -24.57
CA GLU A 275 13.26 -23.07 -24.81
C GLU A 275 13.12 -22.04 -23.67
N GLU A 276 13.69 -22.30 -22.49
CA GLU A 276 13.60 -21.40 -21.33
C GLU A 276 14.84 -20.47 -21.21
N HIS A 277 15.79 -20.50 -22.16
CA HIS A 277 17.10 -19.88 -22.00
C HIS A 277 17.58 -19.00 -23.17
N ASP A 278 16.92 -17.84 -23.38
CA ASP A 278 17.29 -16.85 -24.39
C ASP A 278 18.74 -16.38 -24.30
N TYR A 279 19.28 -16.25 -23.08
CA TYR A 279 20.69 -15.89 -22.89
C TYR A 279 21.66 -16.91 -23.50
N LEU A 280 21.34 -18.21 -23.42
CA LEU A 280 22.22 -19.25 -23.97
C LEU A 280 22.20 -19.29 -25.50
N HIS A 281 21.05 -18.95 -26.11
CA HIS A 281 20.96 -18.73 -27.56
C HIS A 281 21.84 -17.56 -27.97
N PHE A 282 21.70 -16.42 -27.30
CA PHE A 282 22.53 -15.24 -27.52
C PHE A 282 24.04 -15.51 -27.35
N ALA A 283 24.43 -16.24 -26.30
CA ALA A 283 25.82 -16.62 -26.08
C ALA A 283 26.36 -17.52 -27.19
N PHE A 284 25.56 -18.44 -27.71
CA PHE A 284 25.97 -19.30 -28.82
C PHE A 284 26.07 -18.53 -30.15
N GLU A 285 25.14 -17.61 -30.43
CA GLU A 285 25.23 -16.73 -31.61
C GLU A 285 26.49 -15.85 -31.58
N ALA A 286 26.83 -15.34 -30.39
CA ALA A 286 28.08 -14.62 -30.17
C ALA A 286 29.30 -15.51 -30.42
N LEU A 287 29.27 -16.78 -29.99
CA LEU A 287 30.32 -17.77 -30.29
C LEU A 287 30.43 -18.07 -31.80
N GLU A 288 29.31 -18.15 -32.51
CA GLU A 288 29.32 -18.37 -33.96
C GLU A 288 29.94 -17.21 -34.72
N THR A 289 29.71 -15.98 -34.25
CA THR A 289 30.28 -14.75 -34.83
C THR A 289 31.65 -14.37 -34.28
N ALA A 290 32.23 -15.19 -33.38
CA ALA A 290 33.49 -14.90 -32.69
C ALA A 290 33.50 -13.55 -31.94
N THR A 291 32.37 -13.23 -31.31
CA THR A 291 32.12 -11.99 -30.57
C THR A 291 32.11 -12.26 -29.07
N GLU A 292 32.79 -11.40 -28.31
CA GLU A 292 32.76 -11.41 -26.84
C GLU A 292 31.53 -10.67 -26.31
N LEU A 293 31.07 -11.02 -25.10
CA LEU A 293 29.87 -10.45 -24.48
C LEU A 293 30.16 -9.39 -23.41
N ASP A 294 31.34 -8.76 -23.46
CA ASP A 294 31.79 -7.84 -22.41
C ASP A 294 30.83 -6.66 -22.19
N GLU A 295 30.28 -6.08 -23.26
CA GLU A 295 29.30 -4.99 -23.15
C GLU A 295 28.04 -5.45 -22.40
N PHE A 296 27.53 -6.64 -22.74
CA PHE A 296 26.37 -7.24 -22.07
C PHE A 296 26.66 -7.52 -20.59
N PHE A 297 27.85 -8.03 -20.26
CA PHE A 297 28.19 -8.30 -18.87
C PHE A 297 28.39 -7.03 -18.04
N VAL A 298 28.98 -5.97 -18.62
CA VAL A 298 29.06 -4.65 -17.97
C VAL A 298 27.65 -4.09 -17.71
N TYR A 299 26.73 -4.23 -18.66
CA TYR A 299 25.33 -3.89 -18.48
C TYR A 299 24.70 -4.68 -17.32
N CYS A 300 24.92 -6.00 -17.29
CA CYS A 300 24.41 -6.86 -16.22
C CYS A 300 24.91 -6.42 -14.85
N GLU A 301 26.20 -6.14 -14.69
CA GLU A 301 26.75 -5.71 -13.39
C GLU A 301 26.07 -4.46 -12.83
N ARG A 302 25.77 -3.49 -13.70
CA ARG A 302 25.04 -2.28 -13.31
C ARG A 302 23.61 -2.62 -12.91
N ALA A 303 22.90 -3.41 -13.73
CA ALA A 303 21.53 -3.82 -13.48
C ALA A 303 21.37 -4.69 -12.22
N LEU A 304 22.38 -5.46 -11.85
CA LEU A 304 22.40 -6.35 -10.69
C LEU A 304 22.69 -5.65 -9.35
N LYS A 305 23.03 -4.35 -9.36
CA LYS A 305 23.33 -3.60 -8.12
C LYS A 305 22.18 -3.65 -7.11
N GLY A 306 22.52 -3.87 -5.85
CA GLY A 306 21.56 -3.96 -4.74
C GLY A 306 20.74 -5.27 -4.67
N LEU A 307 20.91 -6.20 -5.61
CA LEU A 307 20.31 -7.54 -5.52
C LEU A 307 21.13 -8.47 -4.63
N ASP A 308 20.47 -9.48 -4.06
CA ASP A 308 21.12 -10.52 -3.27
C ASP A 308 21.99 -11.45 -4.13
N LYS A 309 22.94 -12.13 -3.48
CA LYS A 309 23.92 -13.00 -4.14
C LYS A 309 23.26 -14.15 -4.92
N GLN A 310 22.17 -14.71 -4.41
CA GLN A 310 21.50 -15.84 -5.07
C GLN A 310 20.88 -15.42 -6.39
N LYS A 311 20.18 -14.27 -6.42
CA LYS A 311 19.64 -13.70 -7.66
C LYS A 311 20.73 -13.33 -8.66
N LYS A 312 21.85 -12.77 -8.20
CA LYS A 312 22.99 -12.42 -9.06
C LYS A 312 23.63 -13.63 -9.77
N LEU A 313 23.52 -14.82 -9.18
CA LEU A 313 24.10 -16.04 -9.75
C LEU A 313 23.08 -16.87 -10.55
N ALA A 314 21.79 -16.59 -10.43
CA ALA A 314 20.75 -17.35 -11.10
C ALA A 314 20.75 -17.11 -12.62
N ILE A 315 20.72 -18.18 -13.41
CA ILE A 315 20.70 -18.08 -14.88
C ILE A 315 19.47 -17.33 -15.40
N GLN A 316 18.32 -17.49 -14.74
CA GLN A 316 17.08 -16.78 -15.11
C GLN A 316 17.27 -15.26 -15.11
N THR A 317 18.09 -14.74 -14.18
CA THR A 317 18.37 -13.30 -14.13
C THR A 317 19.07 -12.82 -15.40
N TYR A 318 19.92 -13.65 -16.01
CA TYR A 318 20.62 -13.31 -17.24
C TYR A 318 19.73 -13.47 -18.49
N ASN A 319 18.80 -14.42 -18.47
CA ASN A 319 17.71 -14.46 -19.47
C ASN A 319 16.93 -13.14 -19.45
N ASP A 320 16.46 -12.73 -18.28
CA ASP A 320 15.70 -11.49 -18.10
C ASP A 320 16.53 -10.25 -18.54
N LEU A 321 17.79 -10.17 -18.13
CA LEU A 321 18.66 -9.05 -18.50
C LEU A 321 19.00 -9.02 -19.99
N PHE A 322 19.11 -10.17 -20.66
CA PHE A 322 19.28 -10.23 -22.11
C PHE A 322 18.10 -9.56 -22.84
N LEU A 323 16.86 -9.85 -22.43
CA LEU A 323 15.67 -9.25 -23.03
C LEU A 323 15.69 -7.72 -22.89
N LEU A 324 16.05 -7.20 -21.72
CA LEU A 324 16.15 -5.75 -21.48
C LEU A 324 17.32 -5.11 -22.25
N PHE A 325 18.47 -5.80 -22.33
CA PHE A 325 19.62 -5.32 -23.10
C PHE A 325 19.29 -5.22 -24.59
N TYR A 326 18.55 -6.19 -25.14
CA TYR A 326 18.12 -6.17 -26.53
C TYR A 326 17.17 -4.98 -26.82
N MET A 327 16.28 -4.67 -25.87
CA MET A 327 15.43 -3.48 -25.95
C MET A 327 16.21 -2.17 -25.89
N GLU A 328 17.30 -2.09 -25.12
CA GLU A 328 18.17 -0.93 -25.10
C GLU A 328 18.77 -0.64 -26.49
N LYS A 329 19.00 -1.69 -27.28
CA LYS A 329 19.45 -1.60 -28.68
C LYS A 329 18.34 -1.28 -29.68
N LEU A 330 17.16 -0.86 -29.17
CA LEU A 330 15.97 -0.48 -29.94
C LEU A 330 15.30 -1.62 -30.72
N ASP A 331 15.50 -2.86 -30.28
CA ASP A 331 14.73 -3.99 -30.76
C ASP A 331 13.65 -4.36 -29.74
N TYR A 332 12.39 -4.18 -30.14
CA TYR A 332 11.23 -4.35 -29.28
C TYR A 332 10.53 -5.69 -29.47
N TYR A 333 11.13 -6.64 -30.19
CA TYR A 333 10.51 -7.94 -30.48
C TYR A 333 9.94 -8.63 -29.24
N PHE A 334 10.73 -8.75 -28.16
CA PHE A 334 10.30 -9.41 -26.93
C PHE A 334 9.27 -8.60 -26.14
N TYR A 335 9.39 -7.27 -26.18
CA TYR A 335 8.40 -6.39 -25.56
C TYR A 335 7.04 -6.50 -26.24
N ASP A 336 7.01 -6.58 -27.57
CA ASP A 336 5.76 -6.71 -28.32
C ASP A 336 5.08 -8.07 -28.09
N ASN A 337 5.84 -9.11 -27.74
CA ASN A 337 5.31 -10.42 -27.37
C ASN A 337 4.65 -10.42 -25.98
N ASP A 338 5.27 -9.79 -24.97
CA ASP A 338 4.68 -9.65 -23.62
C ASP A 338 5.09 -8.33 -22.95
N LYS A 339 4.25 -7.32 -23.16
CA LYS A 339 4.42 -5.96 -22.64
C LYS A 339 4.40 -5.91 -21.10
N VAL A 340 3.53 -6.70 -20.47
CA VAL A 340 3.33 -6.68 -19.01
C VAL A 340 4.49 -7.39 -18.31
N ALA A 341 4.94 -8.53 -18.83
CA ALA A 341 6.10 -9.24 -18.28
C ALA A 341 7.36 -8.35 -18.34
N THR A 342 7.53 -7.60 -19.43
CA THR A 342 8.67 -6.67 -19.56
C THR A 342 8.64 -5.57 -18.49
N LEU A 343 7.48 -4.93 -18.26
CA LEU A 343 7.38 -3.93 -17.19
C LEU A 343 7.59 -4.53 -15.80
N LYS A 344 7.06 -5.73 -15.55
CA LYS A 344 7.28 -6.45 -14.29
C LYS A 344 8.76 -6.75 -14.06
N MET A 345 9.49 -7.08 -15.12
CA MET A 345 10.93 -7.32 -15.09
C MET A 345 11.70 -6.04 -14.79
N LEU A 346 11.40 -4.93 -15.50
CA LEU A 346 11.97 -3.61 -15.21
C LEU A 346 11.74 -3.20 -13.75
N TYR A 347 10.53 -3.36 -13.25
CA TYR A 347 10.19 -3.10 -11.86
C TYR A 347 11.06 -3.91 -10.90
N THR A 348 11.22 -5.22 -11.15
CA THR A 348 12.03 -6.12 -10.32
C THR A 348 13.47 -5.64 -10.18
N PHE A 349 14.09 -5.17 -11.27
CA PHE A 349 15.46 -4.65 -11.23
C PHE A 349 15.53 -3.23 -10.66
N LEU A 350 14.57 -2.35 -10.95
CA LEU A 350 14.57 -0.95 -10.50
C LEU A 350 14.24 -0.78 -9.01
N GLN A 351 13.51 -1.72 -8.39
CA GLN A 351 13.16 -1.67 -6.97
C GLN A 351 14.35 -1.45 -6.02
N LYS A 352 15.58 -1.81 -6.42
CA LYS A 352 16.81 -1.61 -5.64
C LYS A 352 17.82 -0.79 -6.43
N ASN A 353 18.39 0.23 -5.77
CA ASN A 353 19.44 1.09 -6.31
C ASN A 353 19.13 1.66 -7.70
N HIS A 354 17.89 2.06 -8.00
CA HIS A 354 17.48 2.61 -9.31
C HIS A 354 18.39 3.75 -9.81
N ARG A 355 18.91 4.58 -8.91
CA ARG A 355 19.79 5.72 -9.24
C ARG A 355 21.11 5.30 -9.90
N GLU A 356 21.52 4.05 -9.72
CA GLU A 356 22.72 3.49 -10.32
C GLU A 356 22.43 2.65 -11.58
N LYS A 357 21.17 2.62 -12.03
CA LYS A 357 20.65 1.79 -13.14
C LYS A 357 19.96 2.67 -14.19
N LEU A 358 20.69 3.67 -14.68
CA LEU A 358 20.15 4.70 -15.56
C LEU A 358 19.66 4.14 -16.90
N GLU A 359 20.30 3.08 -17.39
CA GLU A 359 19.94 2.37 -18.60
C GLU A 359 18.53 1.76 -18.49
N LEU A 360 18.20 1.14 -17.35
CA LEU A 360 16.87 0.59 -17.10
C LEU A 360 15.79 1.67 -16.98
N VAL A 361 16.13 2.79 -16.34
CA VAL A 361 15.24 3.97 -16.28
C VAL A 361 15.00 4.53 -17.69
N HIS A 362 16.04 4.54 -18.52
CA HIS A 362 15.95 4.96 -19.91
C HIS A 362 15.01 4.06 -20.72
N ILE A 363 15.14 2.73 -20.60
CA ILE A 363 14.25 1.76 -21.24
C ILE A 363 12.79 2.02 -20.84
N PHE A 364 12.51 2.21 -19.55
CA PHE A 364 11.15 2.52 -19.09
C PHE A 364 10.59 3.79 -19.75
N LYS A 365 11.40 4.86 -19.84
CA LYS A 365 11.00 6.09 -20.53
C LYS A 365 10.73 5.87 -22.02
N GLN A 366 11.59 5.12 -22.71
CA GLN A 366 11.43 4.82 -24.14
C GLN A 366 10.18 4.00 -24.42
N VAL A 367 9.86 3.04 -23.55
CA VAL A 367 8.64 2.23 -23.64
C VAL A 367 7.39 3.13 -23.56
N LEU A 368 7.33 4.06 -22.61
CA LEU A 368 6.21 5.00 -22.49
C LEU A 368 6.10 5.93 -23.70
N TYR A 369 7.24 6.42 -24.21
CA TYR A 369 7.27 7.28 -25.40
C TYR A 369 6.79 6.54 -26.65
N ARG A 370 7.25 5.30 -26.84
CA ARG A 370 6.87 4.46 -27.99
C ARG A 370 5.37 4.14 -28.01
N GLU A 371 4.80 3.77 -26.86
CA GLU A 371 3.38 3.43 -26.80
C GLU A 371 2.49 4.67 -26.96
N GLU A 372 2.93 5.83 -26.45
CA GLU A 372 2.16 7.07 -26.27
C GLU A 372 0.93 6.93 -25.35
N ARG A 373 0.20 5.81 -25.44
CA ARG A 373 -0.95 5.37 -24.65
C ARG A 373 -1.17 3.87 -24.81
N MET A 374 -1.72 3.20 -23.80
CA MET A 374 -2.02 1.77 -23.88
C MET A 374 -3.40 1.50 -24.49
N LYS A 375 -3.46 0.82 -25.65
CA LYS A 375 -4.70 0.61 -26.43
C LYS A 375 -5.31 -0.79 -26.32
N ASP A 376 -4.61 -1.74 -25.68
CA ASP A 376 -5.10 -3.10 -25.52
C ASP A 376 -5.85 -3.25 -24.19
N ALA A 377 -7.17 -3.42 -24.29
CA ALA A 377 -8.06 -3.51 -23.15
C ALA A 377 -7.78 -4.73 -22.27
N SER A 378 -7.20 -5.80 -22.82
CA SER A 378 -6.93 -7.03 -22.07
C SER A 378 -5.79 -6.89 -21.06
N ILE A 379 -4.84 -5.98 -21.32
CA ILE A 379 -3.63 -5.83 -20.51
C ILE A 379 -3.49 -4.44 -19.85
N VAL A 380 -4.26 -3.43 -20.28
CA VAL A 380 -4.12 -2.06 -19.75
C VAL A 380 -4.19 -1.95 -18.22
N PRO A 381 -5.02 -2.72 -17.47
CA PRO A 381 -5.03 -2.60 -16.00
C PRO A 381 -3.69 -3.02 -15.37
N ASP A 382 -3.14 -4.16 -15.80
CA ASP A 382 -1.85 -4.64 -15.30
C ASP A 382 -0.69 -3.79 -15.80
N TYR A 383 -0.75 -3.34 -17.06
CA TYR A 383 0.23 -2.42 -17.63
C TYR A 383 0.31 -1.12 -16.82
N LEU A 384 -0.83 -0.45 -16.60
CA LEU A 384 -0.93 0.79 -15.83
C LEU A 384 -0.42 0.59 -14.39
N ARG A 385 -0.78 -0.54 -13.76
CA ARG A 385 -0.28 -0.88 -12.43
C ARG A 385 1.24 -0.93 -12.38
N PHE A 386 1.90 -1.59 -13.33
CA PHE A 386 3.37 -1.63 -13.34
C PHE A 386 4.00 -0.27 -13.68
N VAL A 387 3.38 0.53 -14.56
CA VAL A 387 3.82 1.92 -14.80
C VAL A 387 3.83 2.73 -13.50
N LEU A 388 2.76 2.63 -12.71
CA LEU A 388 2.63 3.32 -11.43
C LEU A 388 3.60 2.78 -10.37
N GLU A 389 3.81 1.47 -10.31
CA GLU A 389 4.80 0.84 -9.41
C GLU A 389 6.24 1.27 -9.75
N ILE A 390 6.60 1.34 -11.03
CA ILE A 390 7.92 1.83 -11.45
C ILE A 390 8.03 3.34 -11.15
N GLN A 391 6.99 4.13 -11.43
CA GLN A 391 7.00 5.56 -11.17
C GLN A 391 7.24 5.87 -9.68
N LYS A 392 6.59 5.12 -8.79
CA LYS A 392 6.78 5.23 -7.35
C LYS A 392 8.22 4.99 -6.90
N VAL A 393 8.99 4.19 -7.66
CA VAL A 393 10.38 3.88 -7.34
C VAL A 393 11.35 4.88 -7.96
N VAL A 394 11.11 5.31 -9.21
CA VAL A 394 12.05 6.13 -9.99
C VAL A 394 11.82 7.64 -9.78
N GLU A 395 10.58 8.06 -9.52
CA GLU A 395 10.11 9.43 -9.24
C GLU A 395 10.34 10.49 -10.34
N HIS A 396 11.33 10.33 -11.21
CA HIS A 396 11.79 11.34 -12.17
C HIS A 396 11.35 11.09 -13.63
N VAL A 397 10.49 10.09 -13.86
CA VAL A 397 9.91 9.86 -15.18
C VAL A 397 8.54 10.51 -15.24
N ASP A 398 8.29 11.32 -16.27
CA ASP A 398 6.96 11.88 -16.46
C ASP A 398 6.07 10.81 -17.10
N VAL A 399 5.19 10.23 -16.28
CA VAL A 399 4.19 9.25 -16.69
C VAL A 399 2.81 9.88 -16.93
N VAL A 400 2.63 11.15 -16.56
CA VAL A 400 1.30 11.78 -16.47
C VAL A 400 0.63 11.83 -17.83
N GLU A 401 1.35 12.30 -18.86
CA GLU A 401 0.81 12.39 -20.22
C GLU A 401 0.39 11.02 -20.77
N PHE A 402 1.19 9.99 -20.53
CA PHE A 402 0.87 8.61 -20.94
C PHE A 402 -0.40 8.11 -20.24
N ILE A 403 -0.53 8.31 -18.92
CA ILE A 403 -1.70 7.88 -18.14
C ILE A 403 -2.95 8.62 -18.62
N VAL A 404 -2.85 9.93 -18.81
CA VAL A 404 -3.95 10.78 -19.28
C VAL A 404 -4.44 10.32 -20.66
N LYS A 405 -3.54 10.13 -21.61
CA LYS A 405 -3.89 9.64 -22.95
C LYS A 405 -4.46 8.23 -22.93
N THR A 406 -4.02 7.38 -21.99
CA THR A 406 -4.54 6.03 -21.81
C THR A 406 -5.96 6.06 -21.25
N ILE A 407 -6.23 6.84 -20.21
CA ILE A 407 -7.59 6.99 -19.66
C ILE A 407 -8.52 7.60 -20.71
N ALA A 408 -8.08 8.66 -21.40
CA ALA A 408 -8.87 9.31 -22.44
C ALA A 408 -9.19 8.39 -23.62
N TYR A 409 -8.35 7.41 -23.93
CA TYR A 409 -8.62 6.44 -25.00
C TYR A 409 -9.80 5.53 -24.70
N TYR A 410 -10.04 5.22 -23.42
CA TYR A 410 -11.15 4.37 -22.98
C TYR A 410 -12.36 5.19 -22.50
N GLU A 411 -12.44 6.47 -22.84
CA GLU A 411 -13.60 7.29 -22.50
C GLU A 411 -14.91 6.62 -22.95
N GLY A 412 -15.88 6.53 -22.04
CA GLY A 412 -17.17 5.86 -22.28
C GLY A 412 -17.16 4.33 -22.20
N GLU A 413 -16.00 3.69 -22.01
CA GLU A 413 -15.90 2.23 -21.82
C GLU A 413 -15.87 1.84 -20.33
N ASP A 414 -16.41 0.66 -20.00
CA ASP A 414 -16.47 0.13 -18.62
C ASP A 414 -15.07 0.04 -17.97
N ILE A 415 -14.03 -0.21 -18.76
CA ILE A 415 -12.65 -0.35 -18.28
C ILE A 415 -12.07 0.96 -17.73
N CYS A 416 -12.55 2.12 -18.21
CA CYS A 416 -12.07 3.43 -17.79
C CYS A 416 -12.21 3.63 -16.28
N GLN A 417 -13.33 3.16 -15.70
CA GLN A 417 -13.54 3.22 -14.27
C GLN A 417 -12.52 2.38 -13.50
N SER A 418 -12.20 1.19 -14.00
CA SER A 418 -11.15 0.34 -13.39
C SER A 418 -9.77 1.02 -13.43
N LEU A 419 -9.47 1.81 -14.48
CA LEU A 419 -8.21 2.56 -14.56
C LEU A 419 -8.14 3.68 -13.52
N TRP A 420 -9.24 4.41 -13.28
CA TRP A 420 -9.33 5.40 -12.20
C TRP A 420 -9.14 4.75 -10.82
N GLU A 421 -9.79 3.63 -10.55
CA GLU A 421 -9.64 2.89 -9.28
C GLU A 421 -8.21 2.38 -9.04
N ILE A 422 -7.48 2.05 -10.10
CA ILE A 422 -6.05 1.71 -10.01
C ILE A 422 -5.25 2.97 -9.65
N LEU A 423 -5.49 4.08 -10.36
CA LEU A 423 -4.77 5.33 -10.17
C LEU A 423 -4.99 5.93 -8.77
N GLU A 424 -6.19 5.86 -8.20
CA GLU A 424 -6.51 6.34 -6.85
C GLU A 424 -5.64 5.71 -5.75
N LYS A 425 -5.08 4.53 -5.98
CA LYS A 425 -4.15 3.86 -5.04
C LYS A 425 -2.76 4.50 -5.00
N TYR A 426 -2.48 5.46 -5.90
CA TYR A 426 -1.21 6.18 -6.03
C TYR A 426 -1.46 7.69 -5.91
N PRO A 427 -1.59 8.24 -4.69
CA PRO A 427 -2.11 9.59 -4.46
C PRO A 427 -1.34 10.71 -5.16
N GLU A 428 -0.02 10.64 -5.20
CA GLU A 428 0.82 11.67 -5.84
C GLU A 428 0.60 11.71 -7.36
N THR A 429 0.62 10.55 -8.02
CA THR A 429 0.39 10.48 -9.47
C THR A 429 -1.06 10.78 -9.82
N TYR A 430 -2.01 10.32 -9.01
CA TYR A 430 -3.43 10.66 -9.15
C TYR A 430 -3.66 12.18 -9.08
N GLN A 431 -3.00 12.86 -8.14
CA GLN A 431 -3.04 14.32 -8.04
C GLN A 431 -2.49 15.01 -9.29
N GLN A 432 -1.35 14.55 -9.79
CA GLN A 432 -0.72 15.10 -11.00
C GLN A 432 -1.62 14.91 -12.23
N VAL A 433 -2.23 13.73 -12.39
CA VAL A 433 -3.16 13.43 -13.48
C VAL A 433 -4.41 14.31 -13.42
N LEU A 434 -5.03 14.45 -12.24
CA LEU A 434 -6.20 15.31 -12.08
C LEU A 434 -5.89 16.79 -12.33
N SER A 435 -4.74 17.28 -11.86
CA SER A 435 -4.30 18.65 -12.13
C SER A 435 -4.11 18.85 -13.64
N TYR A 436 -3.39 17.93 -14.29
CA TYR A 436 -3.11 17.99 -15.72
C TYR A 436 -4.39 17.99 -16.57
N MET A 437 -5.33 17.08 -16.27
CA MET A 437 -6.60 17.03 -17.00
C MET A 437 -7.46 18.27 -16.76
N SER A 438 -7.44 18.85 -15.55
CA SER A 438 -8.25 20.03 -15.21
C SER A 438 -7.77 21.30 -15.93
N ASP A 439 -6.48 21.37 -16.26
CA ASP A 439 -5.88 22.52 -16.95
C ASP A 439 -6.16 22.50 -18.47
N ILE A 440 -6.59 21.36 -19.02
CA ILE A 440 -6.78 21.16 -20.47
C ILE A 440 -8.25 20.91 -20.78
N PHE A 441 -8.87 21.86 -21.48
CA PHE A 441 -10.30 21.85 -21.82
C PHE A 441 -10.77 20.55 -22.51
N SER A 442 -9.92 19.92 -23.32
CA SER A 442 -10.25 18.69 -24.06
C SER A 442 -10.57 17.48 -23.17
N TYR A 443 -10.20 17.49 -21.88
CA TYR A 443 -10.49 16.39 -20.95
C TYR A 443 -11.70 16.66 -20.04
N THR A 444 -12.46 17.72 -20.31
CA THR A 444 -13.61 18.10 -19.48
C THR A 444 -14.62 16.96 -19.38
N GLU A 445 -15.03 16.36 -20.50
CA GLU A 445 -16.05 15.29 -20.53
C GLU A 445 -15.63 14.06 -19.69
N ILE A 446 -14.37 13.63 -19.81
CA ILE A 446 -13.79 12.54 -19.01
C ILE A 446 -13.84 12.84 -17.51
N ILE A 447 -13.47 14.06 -17.10
CA ILE A 447 -13.57 14.46 -15.69
C ILE A 447 -15.04 14.45 -15.26
N GLU A 448 -15.96 14.96 -16.07
CA GLU A 448 -17.38 14.98 -15.72
C GLU A 448 -17.94 13.57 -15.51
N ASP A 449 -17.57 12.61 -16.36
CA ASP A 449 -18.00 11.22 -16.22
C ASP A 449 -17.40 10.54 -15.00
N TYR A 450 -16.11 10.78 -14.72
CA TYR A 450 -15.48 10.34 -13.48
C TYR A 450 -16.21 10.91 -12.24
N LEU A 451 -16.54 12.21 -12.23
CA LEU A 451 -17.28 12.83 -11.14
C LEU A 451 -18.70 12.27 -10.99
N LYS A 452 -19.40 11.96 -12.09
CA LYS A 452 -20.72 11.30 -12.05
C LYS A 452 -20.64 9.93 -11.40
N HIS A 453 -19.56 9.17 -11.65
CA HIS A 453 -19.33 7.88 -11.01
C HIS A 453 -19.06 8.05 -9.51
N GLU A 454 -18.11 8.89 -9.11
CA GLU A 454 -17.74 9.11 -7.71
C GLU A 454 -18.89 9.64 -6.83
N PHE A 455 -19.87 10.27 -7.47
CA PHE A 455 -21.09 10.77 -6.84
C PHE A 455 -22.34 10.06 -7.34
N SER A 456 -22.23 8.80 -7.74
CA SER A 456 -23.38 7.99 -8.15
C SER A 456 -24.36 7.77 -6.99
N PHE A 457 -25.62 7.49 -7.32
CA PHE A 457 -26.66 7.16 -6.34
C PHE A 457 -26.47 5.79 -5.68
N GLN A 458 -25.51 4.98 -6.14
CA GLN A 458 -25.17 3.68 -5.56
C GLN A 458 -24.29 3.83 -4.31
N HIS A 459 -23.51 4.91 -4.22
CA HIS A 459 -22.65 5.17 -3.06
C HIS A 459 -23.45 5.67 -1.85
N SER A 460 -23.00 5.29 -0.65
CA SER A 460 -23.54 5.80 0.61
C SER A 460 -23.17 7.27 0.84
N LEU A 461 -23.92 7.98 1.68
CA LEU A 461 -23.61 9.35 2.09
C LEU A 461 -22.17 9.46 2.62
N THR A 462 -21.73 8.51 3.45
CA THR A 462 -20.35 8.51 4.00
C THR A 462 -19.29 8.45 2.90
N LYS A 463 -19.47 7.60 1.88
CA LYS A 463 -18.53 7.50 0.75
C LYS A 463 -18.54 8.79 -0.08
N VAL A 464 -19.72 9.38 -0.34
CA VAL A 464 -19.85 10.68 -1.01
C VAL A 464 -19.10 11.78 -0.25
N LEU A 465 -19.26 11.87 1.06
CA LEU A 465 -18.58 12.87 1.90
C LEU A 465 -17.05 12.70 1.87
N ILE A 466 -16.57 11.46 1.91
CA ILE A 466 -15.14 11.13 1.77
C ILE A 466 -14.62 11.54 0.39
N ASN A 467 -15.37 11.24 -0.67
CA ASN A 467 -15.00 11.59 -2.05
C ASN A 467 -14.90 13.11 -2.24
N ILE A 468 -15.87 13.89 -1.72
CA ILE A 468 -15.83 15.36 -1.71
C ILE A 468 -14.55 15.86 -1.04
N LYS A 469 -14.25 15.35 0.16
CA LYS A 469 -13.05 15.73 0.92
C LYS A 469 -11.78 15.43 0.14
N ASN A 470 -11.66 14.23 -0.39
CA ASN A 470 -10.46 13.77 -1.08
C ASN A 470 -10.21 14.58 -2.36
N LEU A 471 -11.24 14.78 -3.18
CA LEU A 471 -11.12 15.52 -4.45
C LEU A 471 -10.73 16.98 -4.21
N LEU A 472 -11.36 17.66 -3.23
CA LEU A 472 -11.00 19.03 -2.86
C LEU A 472 -9.57 19.14 -2.31
N HIS A 473 -9.10 18.14 -1.56
CA HIS A 473 -7.74 18.12 -1.03
C HIS A 473 -6.70 17.83 -2.13
N VAL A 474 -7.03 16.96 -3.08
CA VAL A 474 -6.14 16.57 -4.18
C VAL A 474 -6.01 17.70 -5.19
N ASN A 475 -7.11 18.35 -5.58
CA ASN A 475 -7.08 19.49 -6.49
C ASN A 475 -8.02 20.60 -6.01
N SER A 476 -7.43 21.70 -5.53
CA SER A 476 -8.19 22.86 -5.03
C SER A 476 -9.00 23.57 -6.11
N SER A 477 -8.71 23.37 -7.40
CA SER A 477 -9.51 23.96 -8.48
C SER A 477 -10.96 23.45 -8.49
N PHE A 478 -11.22 22.26 -7.92
CA PHE A 478 -12.58 21.74 -7.77
C PHE A 478 -13.48 22.61 -6.91
N GLU A 479 -12.91 23.47 -6.05
CA GLU A 479 -13.68 24.44 -5.25
C GLU A 479 -14.59 25.32 -6.13
N HIS A 480 -14.12 25.66 -7.34
CA HIS A 480 -14.82 26.54 -8.27
C HIS A 480 -15.30 25.80 -9.54
N ASN A 481 -15.11 24.49 -9.62
CA ASN A 481 -15.52 23.71 -10.78
C ASN A 481 -17.05 23.55 -10.81
N ALA A 482 -17.68 24.06 -11.87
CA ALA A 482 -19.14 24.11 -11.99
C ALA A 482 -19.79 22.72 -11.96
N THR A 483 -19.18 21.73 -12.61
CA THR A 483 -19.72 20.37 -12.68
C THR A 483 -19.56 19.64 -11.35
N PHE A 484 -18.41 19.79 -10.69
CA PHE A 484 -18.21 19.28 -9.33
C PHE A 484 -19.25 19.85 -8.36
N LEU A 485 -19.37 21.19 -8.29
CA LEU A 485 -20.33 21.89 -7.43
C LEU A 485 -21.78 21.43 -7.69
N LYS A 486 -22.18 21.33 -8.96
CA LYS A 486 -23.53 20.89 -9.34
C LYS A 486 -23.79 19.44 -8.94
N THR A 487 -22.84 18.55 -9.21
CA THR A 487 -22.98 17.11 -8.95
C THR A 487 -23.01 16.82 -7.46
N THR A 488 -22.08 17.36 -6.69
CA THR A 488 -22.03 17.16 -5.23
C THR A 488 -23.26 17.74 -4.55
N LYS A 489 -23.68 18.96 -4.93
CA LYS A 489 -24.90 19.58 -4.43
C LYS A 489 -26.13 18.71 -4.68
N ASN A 490 -26.36 18.32 -5.93
CA ASN A 490 -27.53 17.52 -6.30
C ASN A 490 -27.54 16.18 -5.54
N ARG A 491 -26.37 15.57 -5.38
CA ARG A 491 -26.20 14.31 -4.67
C ARG A 491 -26.53 14.43 -3.18
N LEU A 492 -26.08 15.50 -2.51
CA LEU A 492 -26.37 15.77 -1.10
C LEU A 492 -27.85 16.14 -0.88
N VAL A 493 -28.41 17.00 -1.72
CA VAL A 493 -29.84 17.35 -1.71
C VAL A 493 -30.71 16.11 -1.88
N TYR A 494 -30.30 15.15 -2.72
CA TYR A 494 -31.00 13.88 -2.88
C TYR A 494 -31.01 13.03 -1.60
N GLU A 495 -29.90 12.96 -0.84
CA GLU A 495 -29.88 12.23 0.44
C GLU A 495 -30.88 12.81 1.43
N VAL A 496 -30.98 14.15 1.49
CA VAL A 496 -32.00 14.82 2.30
C VAL A 496 -33.40 14.45 1.80
N LYS A 497 -33.63 14.52 0.47
CA LYS A 497 -34.93 14.20 -0.14
C LYS A 497 -35.41 12.78 0.16
N LYS A 498 -34.51 11.81 0.11
CA LYS A 498 -34.81 10.38 0.28
C LYS A 498 -35.07 10.01 1.75
N SER A 499 -34.49 10.75 2.69
CA SER A 499 -34.53 10.41 4.12
C SER A 499 -35.91 10.66 4.73
N SER A 500 -36.32 9.76 5.64
CA SER A 500 -37.46 9.99 6.53
C SER A 500 -37.15 10.99 7.66
N HIS A 501 -35.87 11.26 7.92
CA HIS A 501 -35.39 12.17 8.95
C HIS A 501 -34.43 13.20 8.32
N PRO A 502 -34.93 14.16 7.52
CA PRO A 502 -34.09 15.06 6.73
C PRO A 502 -33.20 15.97 7.59
N MET A 503 -33.66 16.41 8.76
CA MET A 503 -32.85 17.26 9.66
C MET A 503 -31.61 16.54 10.18
N ALA A 504 -31.72 15.26 10.54
CA ALA A 504 -30.58 14.47 11.02
C ALA A 504 -29.50 14.33 9.94
N ILE A 505 -29.89 14.11 8.68
CA ILE A 505 -28.97 14.02 7.55
C ILE A 505 -28.25 15.35 7.30
N VAL A 506 -28.98 16.46 7.29
CA VAL A 506 -28.35 17.79 7.11
C VAL A 506 -27.41 18.10 8.26
N PHE A 507 -27.78 17.77 9.50
CA PHE A 507 -26.90 17.95 10.65
C PHE A 507 -25.61 17.13 10.50
N GLU A 508 -25.71 15.85 10.09
CA GLU A 508 -24.54 15.01 9.78
C GLU A 508 -23.63 15.65 8.73
N ILE A 509 -24.21 16.15 7.63
CA ILE A 509 -23.47 16.83 6.55
C ILE A 509 -22.75 18.08 7.08
N ILE A 510 -23.44 18.94 7.84
CA ILE A 510 -22.85 20.17 8.39
C ILE A 510 -21.70 19.86 9.34
N VAL A 511 -21.90 18.92 10.27
CA VAL A 511 -20.85 18.50 11.22
C VAL A 511 -19.64 17.94 10.46
N TYR A 512 -19.87 17.15 9.40
CA TYR A 512 -18.79 16.66 8.56
C TYR A 512 -18.05 17.80 7.85
N PHE A 513 -18.80 18.74 7.24
CA PHE A 513 -18.23 19.88 6.52
C PHE A 513 -17.42 20.79 7.45
N GLN A 514 -17.90 21.07 8.66
CA GLN A 514 -17.19 21.85 9.66
C GLN A 514 -15.90 21.15 10.12
N ARG A 515 -15.91 19.82 10.24
CA ARG A 515 -14.77 19.06 10.76
C ARG A 515 -13.69 18.76 9.71
N PHE A 516 -14.09 18.49 8.47
CA PHE A 516 -13.19 17.89 7.48
C PHE A 516 -13.01 18.69 6.18
N ILE A 517 -13.91 19.60 5.85
CA ILE A 517 -13.82 20.42 4.64
C ILE A 517 -13.25 21.79 5.02
N GLN A 518 -12.13 22.19 4.41
CA GLN A 518 -11.45 23.46 4.72
C GLN A 518 -11.83 24.61 3.76
N PHE A 519 -12.51 24.30 2.66
CA PHE A 519 -12.82 25.24 1.59
C PHE A 519 -14.11 26.01 1.87
N GLU A 520 -13.99 27.19 2.48
CA GLU A 520 -15.15 28.01 2.87
C GLU A 520 -16.01 28.45 1.68
N SER A 521 -15.42 28.72 0.51
CA SER A 521 -16.22 29.13 -0.65
C SER A 521 -17.07 27.97 -1.18
N TYR A 522 -16.53 26.74 -1.20
CA TYR A 522 -17.29 25.53 -1.50
C TYR A 522 -18.46 25.32 -0.53
N LYS A 523 -18.23 25.47 0.79
CA LYS A 523 -19.30 25.37 1.80
C LYS A 523 -20.43 26.36 1.53
N ARG A 524 -20.08 27.63 1.25
CA ARG A 524 -21.03 28.71 0.95
C ARG A 524 -21.85 28.45 -0.31
N LEU A 525 -21.35 27.69 -1.27
CA LEU A 525 -22.06 27.37 -2.52
C LEU A 525 -22.94 26.13 -2.41
N VAL A 526 -22.63 25.19 -1.51
CA VAL A 526 -23.31 23.88 -1.43
C VAL A 526 -24.28 23.80 -0.25
N LEU A 527 -23.88 24.22 0.95
CA LEU A 527 -24.68 24.06 2.17
C LEU A 527 -26.04 24.78 2.12
N PRO A 528 -26.20 25.99 1.55
CA PRO A 528 -27.49 26.66 1.52
C PRO A 528 -28.59 25.84 0.83
N ASP A 529 -28.27 25.21 -0.31
CA ASP A 529 -29.23 24.39 -1.05
C ASP A 529 -29.56 23.08 -0.32
N VAL A 530 -28.58 22.49 0.38
CA VAL A 530 -28.78 21.31 1.23
C VAL A 530 -29.69 21.65 2.42
N LYS A 531 -29.46 22.80 3.08
CA LYS A 531 -30.30 23.29 4.18
C LYS A 531 -31.72 23.63 3.70
N ALA A 532 -31.86 24.31 2.56
CA ALA A 532 -33.16 24.67 1.96
C ALA A 532 -34.08 23.47 1.78
N GLN A 533 -33.50 22.31 1.45
CA GLN A 533 -34.26 21.10 1.22
C GLN A 533 -35.07 20.64 2.46
N ILE A 534 -34.64 20.98 3.68
CA ILE A 534 -35.43 20.74 4.91
C ILE A 534 -36.75 21.52 4.84
N LEU A 535 -36.67 22.82 4.57
CA LEU A 535 -37.85 23.71 4.52
C LEU A 535 -38.83 23.24 3.45
N VAL A 536 -38.30 22.68 2.35
CA VAL A 536 -39.11 22.13 1.27
C VAL A 536 -39.95 20.94 1.73
N GLN A 537 -39.37 20.01 2.49
CA GLN A 537 -40.04 18.77 2.90
C GLN A 537 -40.85 18.87 4.20
N LEU A 538 -40.48 19.82 5.07
CA LEU A 538 -41.05 19.96 6.39
C LEU A 538 -42.54 20.31 6.32
N GLN A 539 -43.38 19.53 6.99
CA GLN A 539 -44.81 19.85 7.18
C GLN A 539 -44.95 20.49 8.55
N LEU A 540 -45.31 21.79 8.58
CA LEU A 540 -45.35 22.57 9.82
C LEU A 540 -46.27 21.92 10.86
N GLU A 541 -47.35 21.30 10.41
CA GLU A 541 -48.37 20.66 11.24
C GLU A 541 -47.90 19.39 11.96
N LYS A 542 -46.73 18.86 11.59
CA LYS A 542 -46.12 17.65 12.18
C LYS A 542 -44.83 17.92 12.94
N VAL A 543 -44.48 19.20 13.10
CA VAL A 543 -43.23 19.60 13.76
C VAL A 543 -43.31 19.29 15.25
N GLU A 544 -42.34 18.53 15.75
CA GLU A 544 -42.18 18.25 17.17
C GLU A 544 -41.17 19.21 17.82
N LEU A 545 -41.13 19.24 19.15
CA LEU A 545 -40.18 20.06 19.91
C LEU A 545 -38.72 19.76 19.52
N ALA A 546 -38.39 18.49 19.26
CA ALA A 546 -37.05 18.08 18.85
C ALA A 546 -36.64 18.67 17.49
N ASP A 547 -37.57 18.74 16.53
CA ASP A 547 -37.34 19.34 15.20
C ASP A 547 -37.05 20.83 15.31
N VAL A 548 -37.77 21.54 16.20
CA VAL A 548 -37.52 22.97 16.45
C VAL A 548 -36.10 23.18 16.97
N LYS A 549 -35.63 22.32 17.88
CA LYS A 549 -34.26 22.39 18.39
C LYS A 549 -33.23 22.20 17.28
N GLN A 550 -33.38 21.14 16.49
CA GLN A 550 -32.47 20.81 15.39
C GLN A 550 -32.46 21.92 14.34
N PHE A 551 -33.60 22.51 14.03
CA PHE A 551 -33.69 23.68 13.16
C PHE A 551 -32.79 24.82 13.64
N GLY A 552 -32.86 25.19 14.92
CA GLY A 552 -32.02 26.27 15.44
C GLY A 552 -30.53 25.96 15.42
N GLU A 553 -30.15 24.70 15.64
CA GLU A 553 -28.76 24.23 15.51
C GLU A 553 -28.26 24.33 14.06
N ILE A 554 -29.10 24.04 13.07
CA ILE A 554 -28.76 24.05 11.64
C ILE A 554 -28.72 25.47 11.04
N PHE A 555 -29.68 26.31 11.42
CA PHE A 555 -29.94 27.59 10.74
C PHE A 555 -29.54 28.83 11.54
N LEU A 556 -29.51 28.77 12.87
CA LEU A 556 -29.42 29.97 13.72
C LEU A 556 -28.12 30.08 14.53
N GLN A 557 -27.32 29.01 14.64
CA GLN A 557 -26.05 29.05 15.37
C GLN A 557 -24.96 29.85 14.64
N ASP A 558 -24.97 29.89 13.31
CA ASP A 558 -23.93 30.54 12.52
C ASP A 558 -24.38 31.92 12.01
N LYS A 559 -23.72 32.99 12.48
CA LYS A 559 -24.12 34.37 12.17
C LYS A 559 -23.69 34.83 10.77
N GLU A 560 -22.71 34.17 10.16
CA GLU A 560 -22.11 34.58 8.88
C GLU A 560 -22.89 34.08 7.65
N GLU A 561 -23.76 33.07 7.78
CA GLU A 561 -24.47 32.44 6.65
C GLU A 561 -25.86 33.03 6.35
N ARG A 562 -26.10 34.31 6.67
CA ARG A 562 -27.37 34.99 6.34
C ARG A 562 -27.52 35.37 4.86
N SER A 563 -26.67 34.87 3.97
CA SER A 563 -26.80 34.98 2.50
C SER A 563 -27.77 33.94 1.93
N PHE A 564 -28.77 33.55 2.70
CA PHE A 564 -29.78 32.58 2.31
C PHE A 564 -31.00 33.33 1.76
N GLU A 565 -31.13 33.41 0.43
CA GLU A 565 -32.32 34.01 -0.20
C GLU A 565 -33.50 33.04 -0.17
N ILE A 566 -34.20 32.96 0.97
CA ILE A 566 -35.45 32.19 1.04
C ILE A 566 -36.58 32.98 0.38
N LYS A 567 -37.29 32.34 -0.56
CA LYS A 567 -38.40 32.96 -1.29
C LYS A 567 -39.72 32.21 -1.02
N GLY A 568 -40.83 32.91 -1.15
CA GLY A 568 -42.16 32.30 -1.07
C GLY A 568 -42.47 31.60 0.27
N TRP A 569 -43.06 30.40 0.19
CA TRP A 569 -43.58 29.63 1.32
C TRP A 569 -42.48 29.03 2.21
N GLU A 570 -41.26 28.85 1.69
CA GLU A 570 -40.11 28.38 2.48
C GLU A 570 -39.70 29.44 3.50
N LYS A 571 -39.83 30.73 3.13
CA LYS A 571 -39.51 31.86 4.01
C LYS A 571 -40.48 31.91 5.18
N GLU A 572 -41.76 31.68 4.90
CA GLU A 572 -42.77 31.59 5.94
C GLU A 572 -42.47 30.46 6.93
N LYS A 573 -42.13 29.26 6.45
CA LYS A 573 -41.74 28.13 7.33
C LYS A 573 -40.52 28.46 8.18
N PHE A 574 -39.51 29.09 7.58
CA PHE A 574 -38.31 29.51 8.29
C PHE A 574 -38.64 30.50 9.42
N GLU A 575 -39.41 31.55 9.13
CA GLU A 575 -39.79 32.57 10.12
C GLU A 575 -40.64 31.98 11.27
N VAL A 576 -41.55 31.04 10.95
CA VAL A 576 -42.31 30.31 11.97
C VAL A 576 -41.40 29.47 12.86
N LEU A 577 -40.49 28.67 12.27
CA LEU A 577 -39.56 27.82 13.03
C LEU A 577 -38.54 28.65 13.84
N GLU A 578 -38.09 29.79 13.33
CA GLU A 578 -37.25 30.74 14.06
C GLU A 578 -37.99 31.27 15.29
N LEU A 579 -39.27 31.60 15.14
CA LEU A 579 -40.08 32.08 16.25
C LEU A 579 -40.31 30.98 17.30
N LEU A 580 -40.58 29.75 16.85
CA LEU A 580 -40.69 28.57 17.73
C LEU A 580 -39.39 28.29 18.46
N TYR A 581 -38.24 28.34 17.79
CA TYR A 581 -36.94 28.13 18.42
C TYR A 581 -36.65 29.21 19.46
N THR A 582 -36.92 30.47 19.12
CA THR A 582 -36.78 31.60 20.04
C THR A 582 -37.71 31.47 21.24
N TYR A 583 -38.91 30.93 21.04
CA TYR A 583 -39.85 30.63 22.12
C TYR A 583 -39.32 29.55 23.05
N PHE A 584 -38.96 28.38 22.53
CA PHE A 584 -38.60 27.23 23.37
C PHE A 584 -37.19 27.32 23.98
N TYR A 585 -36.20 27.89 23.27
CA TYR A 585 -34.79 27.72 23.62
C TYR A 585 -34.01 28.98 23.99
N LEU A 586 -34.48 30.18 23.62
CA LEU A 586 -33.76 31.44 23.91
C LEU A 586 -34.22 32.10 25.22
N SER A 587 -33.60 33.20 25.63
CA SER A 587 -33.96 33.93 26.86
C SER A 587 -35.26 34.72 26.71
N GLN A 588 -35.97 35.00 27.81
CA GLN A 588 -37.26 35.72 27.77
C GLN A 588 -37.16 37.09 27.07
N GLU A 589 -36.07 37.82 27.27
CA GLU A 589 -35.84 39.11 26.64
C GLU A 589 -35.71 38.98 25.11
N GLN A 590 -34.97 37.97 24.65
CA GLN A 590 -34.85 37.66 23.23
C GLN A 590 -36.18 37.22 22.63
N THR A 591 -36.91 36.34 23.32
CA THR A 591 -38.25 35.90 22.91
C THR A 591 -39.19 37.09 22.69
N GLN A 592 -39.28 38.01 23.65
CA GLN A 592 -40.17 39.18 23.53
C GLN A 592 -39.78 40.08 22.35
N ASN A 593 -38.49 40.30 22.12
CA ASN A 593 -38.02 41.13 21.02
C ASN A 593 -38.36 40.55 19.65
N VAL A 594 -38.09 39.25 19.44
CA VAL A 594 -38.36 38.58 18.15
C VAL A 594 -39.87 38.45 17.92
N PHE A 595 -40.64 38.09 18.95
CA PHE A 595 -42.11 38.07 18.85
C PHE A 595 -42.64 39.45 18.50
N ARG A 596 -42.14 40.56 19.05
CA ARG A 596 -42.63 41.90 18.68
C ARG A 596 -42.35 42.25 17.21
N MET A 597 -41.24 41.79 16.66
CA MET A 597 -40.82 42.09 15.29
C MET A 597 -41.50 41.20 14.24
N ALA A 598 -42.01 40.03 14.62
CA ALA A 598 -42.70 39.11 13.71
C ALA A 598 -44.03 39.69 13.19
N SER A 599 -44.41 39.30 11.97
CA SER A 599 -45.71 39.68 11.38
C SER A 599 -46.86 38.89 12.01
N GLU A 600 -48.08 39.44 12.00
CA GLU A 600 -49.25 38.79 12.59
C GLU A 600 -49.56 37.39 12.02
N PRO A 601 -49.46 37.13 10.70
CA PRO A 601 -49.66 35.78 10.17
C PRO A 601 -48.64 34.75 10.69
N ILE A 602 -47.37 35.14 10.81
CA ILE A 602 -46.28 34.28 11.32
C ILE A 602 -46.50 33.99 12.81
N LYS A 603 -46.80 35.03 13.58
CA LYS A 603 -47.14 34.89 15.00
C LYS A 603 -48.28 33.92 15.21
N ALA A 604 -49.39 34.10 14.49
CA ALA A 604 -50.56 33.23 14.62
C ALA A 604 -50.19 31.76 14.39
N LYS A 605 -49.52 31.44 13.27
CA LYS A 605 -49.09 30.07 12.95
C LYS A 605 -48.12 29.49 13.99
N ALA A 606 -47.12 30.26 14.40
CA ALA A 606 -46.16 29.83 15.41
C ALA A 606 -46.82 29.62 16.78
N THR A 607 -47.76 30.49 17.16
CA THR A 607 -48.52 30.34 18.40
C THR A 607 -49.38 29.08 18.39
N ASP A 608 -50.10 28.80 17.30
CA ASP A 608 -50.92 27.60 17.16
C ASP A 608 -50.07 26.32 17.25
N LEU A 609 -48.92 26.29 16.56
CA LEU A 609 -47.99 25.15 16.62
C LEU A 609 -47.32 25.01 17.99
N ALA A 610 -46.91 26.12 18.61
CA ALA A 610 -46.32 26.09 19.94
C ALA A 610 -47.32 25.60 20.98
N GLN A 611 -48.60 25.95 20.85
CA GLN A 611 -49.67 25.36 21.67
C GLN A 611 -49.72 23.85 21.43
N GLU A 612 -49.82 23.38 20.18
CA GLU A 612 -49.85 21.93 19.89
C GLU A 612 -48.65 21.19 20.51
N ILE A 613 -47.43 21.68 20.29
CA ILE A 613 -46.20 21.12 20.87
C ILE A 613 -46.25 21.13 22.41
N THR A 614 -46.81 22.17 23.01
CA THR A 614 -46.96 22.29 24.48
C THR A 614 -47.94 21.26 25.05
N LYS A 615 -48.94 20.81 24.28
CA LYS A 615 -49.88 19.76 24.73
C LYS A 615 -49.16 18.47 25.09
N ASP A 616 -48.18 18.09 24.28
CA ASP A 616 -47.44 16.83 24.45
C ASP A 616 -46.22 16.94 25.37
N ASN A 617 -45.77 18.18 25.68
CA ASN A 617 -44.53 18.44 26.42
C ASN A 617 -44.72 19.16 27.78
N GLY A 618 -45.94 19.52 28.15
CA GLY A 618 -46.27 20.22 29.39
C GLY A 618 -46.01 21.73 29.34
N LEU A 619 -46.45 22.46 30.37
CA LEU A 619 -46.36 23.93 30.40
C LEU A 619 -44.92 24.42 30.56
N PHE A 620 -44.46 25.22 29.58
CA PHE A 620 -43.14 25.84 29.62
C PHE A 620 -43.09 26.99 30.63
N LYS A 621 -42.19 26.87 31.62
CA LYS A 621 -41.86 27.92 32.60
C LYS A 621 -40.65 28.73 32.10
N PRO A 622 -40.56 30.05 32.40
CA PRO A 622 -41.47 30.85 33.22
C PRO A 622 -42.81 31.13 32.52
N TYR A 623 -43.91 31.21 33.27
CA TYR A 623 -45.26 31.37 32.69
C TYR A 623 -45.44 32.70 31.93
N GLU A 624 -44.59 33.70 32.17
CA GLU A 624 -44.51 34.91 31.33
C GLU A 624 -44.28 34.59 29.85
N ARG A 625 -43.54 33.51 29.57
CA ARG A 625 -43.34 32.98 28.23
C ARG A 625 -44.60 32.33 27.71
N PHE A 626 -45.20 31.44 28.49
CA PHE A 626 -46.43 30.72 28.12
C PHE A 626 -47.56 31.67 27.70
N LEU A 627 -47.66 32.83 28.34
CA LEU A 627 -48.64 33.86 28.00
C LEU A 627 -48.46 34.49 26.62
N LEU A 628 -47.28 34.37 25.99
CA LEU A 628 -47.05 34.82 24.61
C LEU A 628 -47.80 33.96 23.60
N LEU A 629 -48.25 32.76 23.99
CA LEU A 629 -49.07 31.88 23.15
C LEU A 629 -50.55 32.29 23.09
N PHE A 630 -50.93 33.40 23.70
CA PHE A 630 -52.32 33.83 23.74
C PHE A 630 -52.48 35.27 23.25
N PRO A 631 -53.64 35.62 22.67
CA PRO A 631 -53.92 36.98 22.21
C PRO A 631 -53.63 38.01 23.31
N GLY A 632 -52.93 39.09 22.93
CA GLY A 632 -52.57 40.20 23.81
C GLY A 632 -51.28 40.00 24.62
N GLY A 633 -50.69 38.80 24.64
CA GLY A 633 -49.44 38.52 25.36
C GLY A 633 -49.50 38.96 26.83
N MET A 634 -48.34 39.19 27.47
CA MET A 634 -48.26 39.56 28.89
C MET A 634 -49.07 40.81 29.30
N GLU A 635 -49.26 41.78 28.41
CA GLU A 635 -49.92 43.06 28.71
C GLU A 635 -51.44 43.02 28.51
N GLY A 636 -51.94 42.07 27.72
CA GLY A 636 -53.33 41.99 27.29
C GLY A 636 -53.96 40.60 27.37
N VAL A 637 -53.35 39.64 28.09
CA VAL A 637 -53.75 38.23 28.16
C VAL A 637 -55.27 38.04 28.30
N GLU A 638 -55.86 37.26 27.40
CA GLU A 638 -57.21 36.73 27.60
C GLU A 638 -57.19 35.49 28.53
N HIS A 639 -57.16 35.72 29.85
CA HIS A 639 -57.01 34.65 30.85
C HIS A 639 -58.04 33.53 30.76
N ARG A 640 -59.22 33.79 30.20
CA ARG A 640 -60.23 32.74 29.99
C ARG A 640 -59.73 31.65 29.05
N GLN A 641 -59.09 32.05 27.94
CA GLN A 641 -58.49 31.11 26.99
C GLN A 641 -57.36 30.32 27.64
N VAL A 642 -56.54 30.98 28.45
CA VAL A 642 -55.44 30.33 29.18
C VAL A 642 -55.94 29.26 30.16
N PHE A 643 -56.95 29.60 30.98
CA PHE A 643 -57.55 28.61 31.89
C PHE A 643 -58.22 27.46 31.15
N SER A 644 -58.96 27.73 30.09
CA SER A 644 -59.56 26.67 29.26
C SER A 644 -58.49 25.76 28.64
N TYR A 645 -57.39 26.33 28.16
CA TYR A 645 -56.29 25.56 27.60
C TYR A 645 -55.67 24.62 28.64
N ILE A 646 -55.27 25.14 29.81
CA ILE A 646 -54.66 24.32 30.88
C ILE A 646 -55.67 23.30 31.41
N ALA A 647 -56.97 23.61 31.45
CA ALA A 647 -58.00 22.68 31.91
C ALA A 647 -58.19 21.47 30.98
N ILE A 648 -57.89 21.64 29.68
CA ILE A 648 -58.01 20.57 28.68
C ILE A 648 -56.70 19.79 28.55
N TYR A 649 -55.57 20.49 28.51
CA TYR A 649 -54.27 19.90 28.14
C TYR A 649 -53.24 19.86 29.27
N GLY A 650 -53.45 20.60 30.36
CA GLY A 650 -52.54 20.62 31.50
C GLY A 650 -52.93 19.62 32.59
N SER A 651 -51.96 19.28 33.43
CA SER A 651 -52.18 18.56 34.67
C SER A 651 -52.78 19.45 35.76
N GLU A 652 -53.31 18.83 36.80
CA GLU A 652 -53.88 19.56 37.93
C GLU A 652 -52.83 20.32 38.74
N ASP A 653 -51.62 19.76 38.81
CA ASP A 653 -50.47 20.41 39.44
C ASP A 653 -50.06 21.65 38.64
N GLU A 654 -50.01 21.55 37.30
CA GLU A 654 -49.73 22.70 36.43
C GLU A 654 -50.80 23.79 36.54
N MET A 655 -52.08 23.41 36.61
CA MET A 655 -53.18 24.35 36.84
C MET A 655 -53.05 25.05 38.20
N LEU A 656 -52.74 24.30 39.27
CA LEU A 656 -52.56 24.86 40.60
C LEU A 656 -51.33 25.79 40.65
N ASP A 657 -50.20 25.37 40.08
CA ASP A 657 -48.97 26.14 39.96
C ASP A 657 -49.23 27.44 39.18
N TYR A 658 -49.95 27.36 38.06
CA TYR A 658 -50.31 28.52 37.26
C TYR A 658 -51.22 29.48 38.05
N ILE A 659 -52.22 28.98 38.77
CA ILE A 659 -53.09 29.80 39.63
C ILE A 659 -52.25 30.50 40.70
N GLU A 660 -51.35 29.80 41.38
CA GLU A 660 -50.51 30.41 42.42
C GLU A 660 -49.62 31.52 41.84
N TRP A 661 -48.95 31.24 40.72
CA TRP A 661 -48.09 32.22 40.06
C TRP A 661 -48.89 33.42 39.53
N SER A 662 -49.99 33.17 38.82
CA SER A 662 -50.82 34.22 38.21
C SER A 662 -51.52 35.09 39.24
N LEU A 663 -51.84 34.56 40.43
CA LEU A 663 -52.35 35.37 41.54
C LEU A 663 -51.32 36.41 42.03
N LYS A 664 -50.03 36.07 42.04
CA LYS A 664 -48.96 37.00 42.44
C LYS A 664 -48.82 38.16 41.45
N LYS A 665 -49.09 37.92 40.17
CA LYS A 665 -48.95 38.90 39.07
C LYS A 665 -50.23 39.68 38.78
N PHE A 666 -51.38 39.00 38.74
CA PHE A 666 -52.65 39.51 38.23
C PHE A 666 -53.80 39.48 39.25
N GLY A 667 -53.55 39.09 40.51
CA GLY A 667 -54.61 38.90 41.51
C GLY A 667 -55.45 40.14 41.85
N THR A 668 -55.00 41.34 41.49
CA THR A 668 -55.75 42.61 41.60
C THR A 668 -56.61 42.92 40.37
N SER A 669 -56.40 42.23 39.24
CA SER A 669 -57.14 42.44 38.00
C SER A 669 -58.56 41.86 38.10
N PRO A 670 -59.62 42.68 37.90
CA PRO A 670 -60.99 42.18 37.86
C PRO A 670 -61.23 41.16 36.74
N ARG A 671 -60.55 41.33 35.59
CA ARG A 671 -60.66 40.41 34.44
C ARG A 671 -60.10 39.03 34.76
N PHE A 672 -58.94 38.99 35.43
CA PHE A 672 -58.34 37.75 35.90
C PHE A 672 -59.22 37.03 36.93
N ASN A 673 -59.70 37.77 37.95
CA ASN A 673 -60.56 37.21 38.99
C ASN A 673 -61.89 36.68 38.42
N TYR A 674 -62.45 37.35 37.42
CA TYR A 674 -63.63 36.85 36.72
C TYR A 674 -63.34 35.55 35.95
N ALA A 675 -62.24 35.49 35.18
CA ALA A 675 -61.86 34.30 34.42
C ALA A 675 -61.56 33.10 35.34
N LEU A 676 -60.84 33.31 36.45
CA LEU A 676 -60.56 32.28 37.44
C LEU A 676 -61.85 31.77 38.10
N LYS A 677 -62.77 32.67 38.45
CA LYS A 677 -64.08 32.31 39.02
C LYS A 677 -64.93 31.53 38.01
N ASP A 678 -64.98 31.96 36.76
CA ASP A 678 -65.69 31.27 35.69
C ASP A 678 -65.16 29.83 35.56
N TYR A 679 -63.85 29.66 35.38
CA TYR A 679 -63.19 28.35 35.33
C TYR A 679 -63.54 27.46 36.53
N LEU A 680 -63.42 27.98 37.76
CA LEU A 680 -63.67 27.17 38.96
C LEU A 680 -65.13 26.69 39.08
N ILE A 681 -66.09 27.40 38.47
CA ILE A 681 -67.53 27.13 38.58
C ILE A 681 -68.06 26.36 37.38
N THR A 682 -67.78 26.81 36.16
CA THR A 682 -68.45 26.39 34.94
C THR A 682 -67.69 25.28 34.20
N ASP A 683 -66.37 25.20 34.34
CA ASP A 683 -65.55 24.26 33.59
C ASP A 683 -65.75 22.80 34.03
N ARG A 684 -65.79 21.88 33.06
CA ARG A 684 -65.95 20.44 33.33
C ARG A 684 -64.75 19.85 34.04
N ASN A 685 -63.55 20.27 33.69
CA ASN A 685 -62.26 19.77 34.19
C ASN A 685 -61.71 20.60 35.36
N SER A 686 -62.52 21.50 35.93
CA SER A 686 -62.14 22.33 37.06
C SER A 686 -61.56 21.53 38.24
N ILE A 687 -60.33 21.88 38.66
CA ILE A 687 -59.69 21.34 39.87
C ILE A 687 -60.51 21.59 41.14
N TRP A 688 -61.42 22.57 41.13
CA TRP A 688 -62.35 22.80 42.23
C TRP A 688 -63.27 21.60 42.47
N LYS A 689 -63.44 20.65 41.56
CA LYS A 689 -64.30 19.48 41.82
C LYS A 689 -63.64 18.45 42.74
N LYS A 690 -62.30 18.44 42.82
CA LYS A 690 -61.54 17.46 43.61
C LYS A 690 -61.30 17.94 45.03
N LYS A 691 -61.56 17.06 46.01
CA LYS A 691 -61.51 17.40 47.45
C LYS A 691 -60.10 17.79 47.92
N GLU A 692 -59.07 17.15 47.38
CA GLU A 692 -57.66 17.41 47.71
C GLU A 692 -57.22 18.77 47.16
N ARG A 693 -57.45 19.02 45.86
CA ARG A 693 -57.16 20.31 45.21
C ARG A 693 -57.89 21.50 45.83
N LYS A 694 -59.12 21.33 46.35
CA LYS A 694 -59.81 22.38 47.15
C LYS A 694 -59.02 22.79 48.39
N ARG A 695 -58.37 21.84 49.07
CA ARG A 695 -57.56 22.11 50.27
C ARG A 695 -56.29 22.86 49.90
N GLU A 696 -55.64 22.44 48.82
CA GLU A 696 -54.44 23.08 48.29
C GLU A 696 -54.72 24.53 47.85
N LEU A 697 -55.79 24.77 47.06
CA LEU A 697 -56.23 26.12 46.70
C LEU A 697 -56.51 27.00 47.93
N ALA A 698 -57.10 26.43 48.98
CA ALA A 698 -57.37 27.16 50.23
C ALA A 698 -56.11 27.46 51.06
N SER A 699 -55.03 26.70 50.84
CA SER A 699 -53.74 26.91 51.51
C SER A 699 -52.89 28.02 50.88
N ILE A 700 -53.18 28.41 49.63
CA ILE A 700 -52.51 29.52 48.95
C ILE A 700 -52.75 30.83 49.74
N ARG A 701 -51.67 31.51 50.12
CA ARG A 701 -51.71 32.74 50.93
C ARG A 701 -52.09 33.95 50.07
N SER A 702 -53.37 34.10 49.75
CA SER A 702 -53.91 35.29 49.05
C SER A 702 -55.29 35.70 49.61
N GLN A 703 -55.44 36.98 49.98
CA GLN A 703 -56.72 37.52 50.47
C GLN A 703 -57.78 37.62 49.35
N SER A 704 -57.37 38.01 48.14
CA SER A 704 -58.26 38.07 46.98
C SER A 704 -58.77 36.67 46.60
N LEU A 705 -57.88 35.67 46.63
CA LEU A 705 -58.27 34.27 46.40
C LEU A 705 -59.24 33.78 47.47
N LYS A 706 -59.00 34.04 48.76
CA LYS A 706 -59.92 33.62 49.84
C LYS A 706 -61.34 34.17 49.64
N LYS A 707 -61.47 35.42 49.21
CA LYS A 707 -62.76 36.04 48.88
C LYS A 707 -63.41 35.35 47.68
N LEU A 708 -62.65 35.14 46.60
CA LEU A 708 -63.11 34.47 45.39
C LEU A 708 -63.54 33.02 45.67
N LEU A 709 -62.76 32.24 46.41
CA LEU A 709 -63.09 30.86 46.79
C LEU A 709 -64.34 30.78 47.68
N LYS A 710 -64.60 31.80 48.51
CA LYS A 710 -65.85 31.89 49.28
C LYS A 710 -67.05 32.03 48.35
N GLU A 711 -66.96 32.91 47.36
CA GLU A 711 -68.00 33.09 46.34
C GLU A 711 -68.19 31.85 45.46
N VAL A 712 -67.10 31.22 45.01
CA VAL A 712 -67.13 29.95 44.25
C VAL A 712 -67.80 28.86 45.09
N ARG A 713 -67.48 28.74 46.38
CA ARG A 713 -68.09 27.77 47.30
C ARG A 713 -69.58 28.02 47.51
N GLU A 714 -70.00 29.28 47.55
CA GLU A 714 -71.42 29.65 47.66
C GLU A 714 -72.18 29.32 46.38
N GLN A 715 -71.60 29.57 45.20
CA GLN A 715 -72.24 29.31 43.92
C GLN A 715 -72.29 27.81 43.56
N THR A 716 -71.24 27.04 43.91
CA THR A 716 -71.12 25.59 43.65
C THR A 716 -71.74 24.70 44.73
N ALA A 717 -72.30 25.26 45.81
CA ALA A 717 -72.97 24.48 46.85
C ALA A 717 -74.29 23.85 46.35
N ASN A 718 -74.50 22.58 46.70
CA ASN A 718 -75.75 21.86 46.41
C ASN A 718 -76.97 22.61 47.01
N PRO A 719 -78.16 22.51 46.40
CA PRO A 719 -79.37 23.21 46.85
C PRO A 719 -79.67 23.01 48.35
N GLY A 720 -79.48 21.79 48.87
CA GLY A 720 -79.64 21.48 50.30
C GLY A 720 -78.64 22.18 51.21
N VAL A 721 -77.39 22.39 50.78
CA VAL A 721 -76.36 23.11 51.54
C VAL A 721 -76.62 24.62 51.51
N LYS A 722 -77.12 25.16 50.38
CA LYS A 722 -77.58 26.55 50.28
C LYS A 722 -78.77 26.82 51.21
N PHE A 723 -79.70 25.87 51.29
CA PHE A 723 -80.86 25.93 52.19
C PHE A 723 -80.43 25.87 53.67
N PHE A 724 -79.57 24.92 54.05
CA PHE A 724 -79.03 24.81 55.41
C PHE A 724 -78.16 26.00 55.83
N ARG A 725 -77.46 26.69 54.92
CA ARG A 725 -76.73 27.92 55.29
C ARG A 725 -77.64 29.13 55.46
N LYS A 726 -78.69 29.26 54.63
CA LYS A 726 -79.63 30.38 54.69
C LYS A 726 -80.62 30.26 55.84
N TYR A 727 -81.01 29.03 56.19
CA TYR A 727 -82.05 28.75 57.20
C TYR A 727 -81.60 27.79 58.31
N GLY A 728 -80.34 27.31 58.35
CA GLY A 728 -79.91 26.30 59.32
C GLY A 728 -79.94 26.76 60.76
N ILE A 729 -79.69 28.05 61.04
CA ILE A 729 -79.90 28.60 62.39
C ILE A 729 -81.40 28.57 62.74
N LEU A 730 -82.29 28.91 61.79
CA LEU A 730 -83.74 28.82 61.96
C LEU A 730 -84.24 27.38 62.14
N ILE A 731 -83.64 26.41 61.45
CA ILE A 731 -83.98 24.98 61.56
C ILE A 731 -83.46 24.41 62.89
N ILE A 732 -82.24 24.78 63.32
CA ILE A 732 -81.71 24.39 64.64
C ILE A 732 -82.55 25.01 65.75
N VAL A 733 -82.97 26.27 65.62
CA VAL A 733 -83.87 26.94 66.57
C VAL A 733 -85.25 26.29 66.59
N LEU A 734 -85.81 25.89 65.44
CA LEU A 734 -87.07 25.13 65.35
C LEU A 734 -86.96 23.72 65.94
N ILE A 735 -85.83 23.03 65.76
CA ILE A 735 -85.59 21.71 66.36
C ILE A 735 -85.45 21.86 67.89
N ILE A 736 -84.73 22.87 68.38
CA ILE A 736 -84.61 23.16 69.81
C ILE A 736 -85.98 23.51 70.40
N LEU A 737 -86.78 24.36 69.74
CA LEU A 737 -88.13 24.71 70.17
C LEU A 737 -89.11 23.52 70.10
N GLY A 738 -88.96 22.63 69.11
CA GLY A 738 -89.75 21.40 68.99
C GLY A 738 -89.40 20.35 70.05
N VAL A 739 -88.12 20.22 70.42
CA VAL A 739 -87.67 19.36 71.52
C VAL A 739 -88.13 19.92 72.86
N ILE A 740 -88.01 21.24 73.09
CA ILE A 740 -88.51 21.89 74.31
C ILE A 740 -90.05 21.79 74.42
N GLY A 741 -90.78 21.89 73.29
CA GLY A 741 -92.23 21.72 73.24
C GLY A 741 -92.70 20.28 73.47
N TYR A 742 -91.94 19.28 73.01
CA TYR A 742 -92.24 17.86 73.24
C TYR A 742 -92.06 17.44 74.71
N PHE A 743 -91.11 18.05 75.42
CA PHE A 743 -90.88 17.81 76.85
C PHE A 743 -91.82 18.59 77.80
N TYR A 744 -92.71 19.45 77.27
CA TYR A 744 -93.66 20.24 78.07
C TYR A 744 -95.11 19.72 77.99
N VAL A 745 -95.39 18.70 77.16
CA VAL A 745 -96.75 18.16 76.91
C VAL A 745 -96.87 16.65 77.22
N ASN A 746 -95.76 15.98 77.56
CA ASN A 746 -95.72 14.65 78.18
C ASN A 746 -94.97 14.74 79.51
#